data_AF-A0A5C2STM7-F1
#
_entry.id   AF-A0A5C2STM7-F1
#
_cell.length_a   1.000
_cell.length_b   1.000
_cell.length_c   1.000
_cell.angle_alpha   90.00
_cell.angle_beta   90.00
_cell.angle_gamma   90.00
#
_symmetry.space_group_name_H-M   'P 1'
#
loop_
_entity.id
_entity.type
_entity.pdbx_description
1 polymer ?
#
loop_
_entity_poly.entity_id
_entity_poly.type
_entity_poly.pdbx_seq_one_letter_code
_entity_poly.pdbx_strand_id
1 'polypeptide(L)'
;MSSAEDTTQQQTAGSSKHAFSLENILSADHENVEHPTASKDALTGAGGWDEEAGQEHVAAGFCVECEDQPAQVSCETCLDNFCEVCFAAQHRKGTRKRHATKPLSGPQEKKAKVEEGVPPPANGAAENGDEMHVDEAAEDSDDELERAATEAASSKMDIVLSSQPTPGSAVGEWFIERAKYIPMRLTLQERKFLRLLEAALNVSEYTDKIDTIGFGLSKAKRIVHQIRELCAILSGLVLSADYKKGQDLFQGRDFQSNEDFYQDIFELGRRHKIMNPDKMRSTYGKLIYLLQDSQTPEVKDLLSFSCVKPIKSVYKVLEQHEALDLLRDDLISIATKEIYSEGRSRRDIQKDIKNKERAIETLSSRYACKGLNQEQVRQCIYSISDNHAFLRTNRDPCDRMIGYLKEYFHPTHPENSKSSLAIKTGKGGARLTHDHQKQYAYVLQSLTLWREILHDMFHLWTLAEGDLLSENVPYRLRDTGQGLNRVQAAPKTSRMMHAILNRAQRAIGAWVGSSVIHMGDHNVPNALMFIDKYSQVYRILLPICNTLSQIPSLAENPALRSYIEDEWGSTEGLSREILADFFRHGFDGSGAGNYFDAGSCIDGRLTSAWNWCSTLEKKRFFPVFLLTGFIGFDGEW
;
A
#
# COMPACT_ATOMS: atom_id res chain seq x y z
N MET A 1 56.22 53.87 58.38
CA MET A 1 55.08 54.47 59.07
C MET A 1 53.86 54.34 58.15
N SER A 2 52.81 53.66 58.64
CA SER A 2 51.44 53.42 58.07
C SER A 2 51.30 52.83 56.66
N SER A 3 50.96 51.54 56.46
CA SER A 3 49.62 50.86 56.54
C SER A 3 48.70 51.24 55.36
N ALA A 4 48.04 50.36 54.58
CA ALA A 4 47.63 48.97 54.77
C ALA A 4 47.17 48.34 53.43
N GLU A 5 47.15 47.00 53.41
CA GLU A 5 46.24 46.07 52.70
C GLU A 5 46.10 46.10 51.16
N ASP A 6 46.60 45.04 50.50
CA ASP A 6 45.89 44.44 49.37
C ASP A 6 45.89 42.91 49.51
N THR A 7 44.72 42.31 49.33
CA THR A 7 44.34 40.99 49.84
C THR A 7 44.25 39.99 48.70
N THR A 8 44.82 38.82 48.89
CA THR A 8 44.70 37.64 48.02
C THR A 8 43.24 37.25 47.83
N GLN A 9 42.77 37.15 46.58
CA GLN A 9 41.59 36.34 46.22
C GLN A 9 41.95 35.24 45.22
N GLN A 10 41.66 34.03 45.67
CA GLN A 10 41.66 32.75 44.97
C GLN A 10 40.20 32.47 44.54
N GLN A 11 39.99 31.62 43.52
CA GLN A 11 38.72 31.03 43.00
C GLN A 11 38.18 31.72 41.71
N THR A 12 37.73 31.03 40.66
CA THR A 12 37.40 29.61 40.46
C THR A 12 37.34 29.30 38.96
N ALA A 13 37.97 28.20 38.53
CA ALA A 13 37.65 27.54 37.28
C ALA A 13 36.29 26.85 37.41
N GLY A 14 35.33 27.24 36.58
CA GLY A 14 33.97 26.67 36.53
C GLY A 14 33.59 26.27 35.10
N SER A 15 33.64 24.95 34.87
CA SER A 15 33.06 24.13 33.78
C SER A 15 32.28 24.81 32.65
N SER A 16 32.83 24.77 31.43
CA SER A 16 32.16 25.11 30.16
C SER A 16 31.39 23.92 29.52
N LYS A 17 31.03 22.89 30.30
CA LYS A 17 30.48 21.63 29.78
C LYS A 17 29.04 21.71 29.23
N HIS A 18 28.33 22.83 29.43
CA HIS A 18 26.92 22.96 29.03
C HIS A 18 26.68 24.01 27.94
N ALA A 19 27.74 24.58 27.36
CA ALA A 19 27.60 25.56 26.29
C ALA A 19 27.15 24.90 24.97
N PHE A 20 26.22 25.54 24.25
CA PHE A 20 25.68 25.07 22.97
C PHE A 20 26.76 25.10 21.87
N SER A 21 27.51 23.99 21.71
CA SER A 21 28.57 23.82 20.73
C SER A 21 28.48 22.45 20.05
N LEU A 22 29.00 22.35 18.82
CA LEU A 22 28.98 21.12 18.02
C LEU A 22 29.74 19.97 18.70
N GLU A 23 30.77 20.30 19.47
CA GLU A 23 31.57 19.35 20.24
C GLU A 23 30.79 18.76 21.41
N ASN A 24 29.93 19.56 22.07
CA ASN A 24 29.10 19.12 23.18
C ASN A 24 27.85 18.34 22.73
N ILE A 25 27.31 18.68 21.55
CA ILE A 25 26.17 17.98 20.92
C ILE A 25 26.56 16.56 20.47
N LEU A 26 27.80 16.37 20.03
CA LEU A 26 28.33 15.07 19.62
C LEU A 26 28.98 14.29 20.78
N SER A 27 28.89 14.82 22.00
CA SER A 27 29.44 14.18 23.21
C SER A 27 28.42 13.26 23.89
N ALA A 28 28.90 12.39 24.78
CA ALA A 28 28.06 11.49 25.56
C ALA A 28 27.07 12.20 26.53
N ASP A 29 27.20 13.52 26.71
CA ASP A 29 26.44 14.34 27.68
C ASP A 29 25.44 15.31 26.98
N HIS A 30 25.05 15.01 25.73
CA HIS A 30 24.19 15.86 24.89
C HIS A 30 22.79 16.16 25.47
N GLU A 31 22.35 15.44 26.51
CA GLU A 31 21.05 15.63 27.17
C GLU A 31 20.97 16.92 28.02
N ASN A 32 22.11 17.52 28.39
CA ASN A 32 22.20 18.67 29.31
C ASN A 32 22.67 19.97 28.64
N VAL A 33 22.46 20.14 27.34
CA VAL A 33 22.91 21.34 26.60
C VAL A 33 21.83 22.43 26.63
N GLU A 34 22.09 23.53 27.33
CA GLU A 34 21.14 24.65 27.49
C GLU A 34 21.17 25.62 26.29
N HIS A 35 20.00 26.01 25.78
CA HIS A 35 19.85 26.95 24.66
C HIS A 35 19.82 28.41 25.15
N PRO A 36 20.56 29.36 24.53
CA PRO A 36 20.69 30.74 25.01
C PRO A 36 19.42 31.61 24.94
N THR A 37 18.31 31.11 24.39
CA THR A 37 17.04 31.85 24.26
C THR A 37 15.88 31.28 25.07
N ALA A 38 16.08 30.21 25.84
CA ALA A 38 15.08 29.74 26.80
C ALA A 38 15.26 30.51 28.12
N SER A 39 14.41 31.50 28.39
CA SER A 39 14.44 32.17 29.70
C SER A 39 13.95 31.20 30.79
N LYS A 40 14.61 31.22 31.95
CA LYS A 40 14.26 30.42 33.13
C LYS A 40 12.83 30.64 33.64
N ASP A 41 12.16 31.70 33.18
CA ASP A 41 10.78 32.02 33.59
C ASP A 41 9.72 31.23 32.80
N ALA A 42 10.07 30.61 31.67
CA ALA A 42 9.17 29.68 30.96
C ALA A 42 9.19 28.26 31.57
N LEU A 43 10.13 27.96 32.46
CA LEU A 43 10.32 26.66 33.12
C LEU A 43 9.77 26.60 34.55
N THR A 44 9.25 27.70 35.09
CA THR A 44 8.73 27.78 36.48
C THR A 44 7.24 28.10 36.58
N GLY A 45 6.53 28.21 35.43
CA GLY A 45 5.12 28.61 35.36
C GLY A 45 4.08 27.50 35.22
N ALA A 46 4.48 26.23 35.11
CA ALA A 46 3.55 25.10 35.10
C ALA A 46 3.97 24.13 36.20
N GLY A 47 3.26 24.20 37.34
CA GLY A 47 3.48 23.33 38.49
C GLY A 47 3.47 21.86 38.08
N GLY A 48 4.48 21.13 38.54
CA GLY A 48 4.67 19.71 38.29
C GLY A 48 3.46 18.91 38.76
N TRP A 49 3.01 18.00 37.90
CA TRP A 49 2.06 16.94 38.24
C TRP A 49 2.85 15.66 38.53
N ASP A 50 3.69 15.71 39.56
CA ASP A 50 4.35 14.53 40.11
C ASP A 50 4.53 14.72 41.62
N GLU A 51 3.41 14.57 42.34
CA GLU A 51 3.42 14.07 43.71
C GLU A 51 2.44 12.89 43.75
N GLU A 52 2.94 11.71 44.11
CA GLU A 52 2.15 10.51 44.37
C GLU A 52 1.08 10.79 45.45
N ALA A 53 -0.18 10.90 45.03
CA ALA A 53 -1.33 10.86 45.91
C ALA A 53 -2.55 10.24 45.20
N GLY A 54 -2.79 8.96 45.47
CA GLY A 54 -4.12 8.37 45.63
C GLY A 54 -5.03 8.23 44.39
N GLN A 55 -5.27 6.97 43.99
CA GLN A 55 -6.51 6.46 43.37
C GLN A 55 -7.49 7.52 42.84
N GLU A 56 -7.35 7.93 41.58
CA GLU A 56 -8.44 8.56 40.84
C GLU A 56 -9.12 7.55 39.91
N HIS A 57 -10.45 7.56 40.02
CA HIS A 57 -11.37 6.53 39.56
C HIS A 57 -11.54 6.51 38.05
N VAL A 58 -11.64 5.30 37.48
CA VAL A 58 -12.26 5.04 36.15
C VAL A 58 -13.53 5.88 36.02
N ALA A 59 -13.71 6.57 34.90
CA ALA A 59 -14.94 7.32 34.62
C ALA A 59 -16.17 6.45 34.95
N ALA A 60 -16.99 6.91 35.90
CA ALA A 60 -18.07 6.10 36.47
C ALA A 60 -19.01 5.59 35.35
N GLY A 61 -19.05 4.27 35.17
CA GLY A 61 -19.88 3.61 34.16
C GLY A 61 -19.14 3.01 32.96
N PHE A 62 -17.82 3.12 32.88
CA PHE A 62 -16.99 2.49 31.84
C PHE A 62 -16.19 1.29 32.34
N CYS A 63 -15.80 0.41 31.43
CA CYS A 63 -14.99 -0.78 31.71
C CYS A 63 -13.58 -0.39 32.20
N VAL A 64 -13.18 -0.89 33.36
CA VAL A 64 -11.87 -0.64 34.00
C VAL A 64 -10.66 -1.05 33.14
N GLU A 65 -10.85 -1.97 32.19
CA GLU A 65 -9.75 -2.51 31.37
C GLU A 65 -9.58 -1.84 30.01
N CYS A 66 -10.67 -1.32 29.43
CA CYS A 66 -10.60 -0.73 28.09
C CYS A 66 -10.95 0.76 28.08
N GLU A 67 -11.58 1.26 29.14
CA GLU A 67 -12.04 2.65 29.32
C GLU A 67 -12.92 3.20 28.16
N ASP A 68 -13.30 2.34 27.21
CA ASP A 68 -13.91 2.70 25.92
C ASP A 68 -15.37 2.23 25.82
N GLN A 69 -15.71 1.10 26.47
CA GLN A 69 -17.05 0.53 26.45
C GLN A 69 -17.72 0.69 27.82
N PRO A 70 -19.05 0.92 27.86
CA PRO A 70 -19.79 0.97 29.12
C PRO A 70 -19.64 -0.35 29.87
N ALA A 71 -19.48 -0.27 31.19
CA ALA A 71 -19.40 -1.44 32.04
C ALA A 71 -20.75 -2.14 32.12
N GLN A 72 -20.80 -3.37 31.62
CA GLN A 72 -22.00 -4.21 31.56
C GLN A 72 -21.95 -5.34 32.62
N VAL A 73 -20.76 -5.72 33.07
CA VAL A 73 -20.54 -6.84 33.99
C VAL A 73 -19.66 -6.41 35.15
N SER A 74 -20.15 -6.55 36.38
CA SER A 74 -19.36 -6.38 37.60
C SER A 74 -18.87 -7.73 38.11
N CYS A 75 -17.57 -7.87 38.38
CA CYS A 75 -17.01 -9.08 38.96
C CYS A 75 -16.95 -8.96 40.48
N GLU A 76 -17.66 -9.82 41.21
CA GLU A 76 -17.76 -9.75 42.68
C GLU A 76 -16.45 -10.16 43.38
N THR A 77 -15.57 -10.89 42.69
CA THR A 77 -14.28 -11.34 43.23
C THR A 77 -13.13 -10.38 42.92
N CYS A 78 -13.18 -9.70 41.77
CA CYS A 78 -12.22 -8.63 41.43
C CYS A 78 -12.64 -7.27 41.97
N LEU A 79 -13.93 -7.09 42.30
CA LEU A 79 -14.54 -5.81 42.70
C LEU A 79 -14.47 -4.73 41.60
N ASP A 80 -14.32 -5.17 40.35
CA ASP A 80 -14.09 -4.35 39.17
C ASP A 80 -15.22 -4.48 38.14
N ASN A 81 -15.43 -3.42 37.36
CA ASN A 81 -16.49 -3.31 36.36
C ASN A 81 -15.93 -3.43 34.94
N PHE A 82 -16.42 -4.39 34.16
CA PHE A 82 -15.92 -4.73 32.82
C PHE A 82 -17.02 -4.61 31.75
N CYS A 83 -16.62 -4.42 30.49
CA CYS A 83 -17.48 -4.72 29.34
C CYS A 83 -17.48 -6.25 29.08
N GLU A 84 -18.47 -6.75 28.35
CA GLU A 84 -18.60 -8.19 28.08
C GLU A 84 -17.34 -8.79 27.43
N VAL A 85 -16.71 -8.07 26.51
CA VAL A 85 -15.52 -8.52 25.79
C VAL A 85 -14.30 -8.62 26.72
N CYS A 86 -14.04 -7.59 27.53
CA CYS A 86 -12.93 -7.59 28.49
C CYS A 86 -13.15 -8.60 29.61
N PHE A 87 -14.40 -8.76 30.07
CA PHE A 87 -14.73 -9.79 31.05
C PHE A 87 -14.43 -11.19 30.49
N ALA A 88 -14.92 -11.51 29.29
CA ALA A 88 -14.68 -12.77 28.63
C ALA A 88 -13.18 -13.01 28.37
N ALA A 89 -12.42 -11.99 27.97
CA ALA A 89 -10.99 -12.12 27.73
C ALA A 89 -10.21 -12.46 29.02
N GLN A 90 -10.48 -11.74 30.12
CA GLN A 90 -9.75 -11.90 31.38
C GLN A 90 -10.21 -13.10 32.22
N HIS A 91 -11.48 -13.50 32.13
CA HIS A 91 -12.06 -14.58 32.93
C HIS A 91 -12.13 -15.93 32.19
N ARG A 92 -11.53 -16.03 30.99
CA ARG A 92 -11.47 -17.27 30.19
C ARG A 92 -10.43 -18.29 30.65
N LYS A 93 -9.39 -17.89 31.40
CA LYS A 93 -8.27 -18.79 31.80
C LYS A 93 -7.94 -18.70 33.30
N GLY A 94 -7.49 -19.83 33.87
CA GLY A 94 -6.97 -19.91 35.25
C GLY A 94 -8.04 -19.92 36.35
N THR A 95 -7.64 -19.54 37.57
CA THR A 95 -8.50 -19.48 38.76
C THR A 95 -9.64 -18.46 38.65
N ARG A 96 -9.50 -17.47 37.76
CA ARG A 96 -10.47 -16.39 37.52
C ARG A 96 -11.75 -16.83 36.81
N LYS A 97 -11.78 -18.01 36.20
CA LYS A 97 -12.99 -18.57 35.55
C LYS A 97 -14.15 -18.81 36.52
N ARG A 98 -13.87 -18.94 37.83
CA ARG A 98 -14.88 -19.21 38.86
C ARG A 98 -15.37 -17.95 39.58
N HIS A 99 -14.93 -16.77 39.15
CA HIS A 99 -15.39 -15.52 39.77
C HIS A 99 -16.88 -15.32 39.49
N ALA A 100 -17.63 -14.95 40.53
CA ALA A 100 -19.05 -14.64 40.41
C ALA A 100 -19.27 -13.26 39.76
N THR A 101 -20.30 -13.14 38.93
CA THR A 101 -20.58 -11.93 38.15
C THR A 101 -22.00 -11.43 38.36
N LYS A 102 -22.15 -10.11 38.36
CA LYS A 102 -23.45 -9.43 38.40
C LYS A 102 -23.60 -8.49 37.19
N PRO A 103 -24.67 -8.59 36.40
CA PRO A 103 -24.91 -7.67 35.28
C PRO A 103 -25.30 -6.28 35.80
N LEU A 104 -24.75 -5.24 35.20
CA LEU A 104 -25.04 -3.82 35.45
C LEU A 104 -25.99 -3.32 34.35
N SER A 105 -27.30 -3.44 34.57
CA SER A 105 -28.31 -2.97 33.61
C SER A 105 -28.52 -1.44 33.67
N GLY A 106 -28.23 -0.74 32.55
CA GLY A 106 -28.68 0.63 32.23
C GLY A 106 -29.92 0.64 31.30
N PRO A 107 -30.62 1.78 31.11
CA PRO A 107 -32.07 1.84 30.95
C PRO A 107 -32.64 1.25 29.64
N GLN A 108 -33.66 0.40 29.79
CA GLN A 108 -34.44 -0.21 28.71
C GLN A 108 -35.40 0.80 28.06
N GLU A 109 -35.29 1.02 26.75
CA GLU A 109 -36.40 1.53 25.95
C GLU A 109 -37.40 0.40 25.64
N LYS A 110 -38.66 0.69 25.92
CA LYS A 110 -39.78 -0.25 26.00
C LYS A 110 -40.25 -0.70 24.61
N LYS A 111 -40.19 -2.01 24.32
CA LYS A 111 -41.05 -2.63 23.29
C LYS A 111 -42.44 -2.88 23.87
N ALA A 112 -43.47 -2.34 23.20
CA ALA A 112 -44.87 -2.51 23.57
C ALA A 112 -45.40 -3.90 23.20
N LYS A 113 -46.20 -4.46 24.13
CA LYS A 113 -46.91 -5.74 24.08
C LYS A 113 -48.01 -5.79 23.00
N VAL A 114 -48.25 -6.98 22.47
CA VAL A 114 -49.59 -7.48 22.11
C VAL A 114 -49.76 -8.90 22.69
N GLU A 115 -50.89 -9.11 23.37
CA GLU A 115 -51.31 -10.27 24.17
C GLU A 115 -51.93 -11.41 23.31
N GLU A 116 -51.54 -12.67 23.57
CA GLU A 116 -52.29 -13.80 24.19
C GLU A 116 -53.25 -14.64 23.32
N GLY A 117 -53.11 -15.98 23.40
CA GLY A 117 -54.29 -16.90 23.29
C GLY A 117 -54.14 -18.35 22.77
N VAL A 118 -53.79 -19.29 23.67
CA VAL A 118 -54.32 -20.71 23.83
C VAL A 118 -53.75 -21.90 22.98
N PRO A 119 -53.58 -23.14 23.55
CA PRO A 119 -52.79 -24.29 23.01
C PRO A 119 -53.63 -25.57 22.64
N PRO A 120 -53.06 -26.82 22.57
CA PRO A 120 -52.45 -27.54 21.43
C PRO A 120 -53.32 -28.75 20.92
N PRO A 121 -52.84 -29.63 19.99
CA PRO A 121 -52.15 -30.86 20.41
C PRO A 121 -51.03 -31.38 19.47
N ALA A 122 -50.39 -32.45 19.94
CA ALA A 122 -49.12 -33.07 19.55
C ALA A 122 -49.06 -33.87 18.23
N ASN A 123 -47.84 -33.93 17.68
CA ASN A 123 -47.13 -35.00 16.95
C ASN A 123 -46.11 -34.28 16.03
N GLY A 124 -44.79 -34.47 16.04
CA GLY A 124 -43.97 -35.64 16.32
C GLY A 124 -43.17 -35.97 15.05
N ALA A 125 -41.99 -35.38 14.87
CA ALA A 125 -40.84 -35.91 14.10
C ALA A 125 -39.72 -34.85 14.02
N ALA A 126 -38.50 -35.27 14.34
CA ALA A 126 -37.29 -34.47 14.35
C ALA A 126 -36.62 -34.46 12.98
N GLU A 127 -36.05 -33.32 12.58
CA GLU A 127 -34.90 -33.25 11.66
C GLU A 127 -34.10 -31.96 11.94
N ASN A 128 -32.79 -32.14 12.17
CA ASN A 128 -31.82 -31.10 12.52
C ASN A 128 -31.42 -30.28 11.28
N GLY A 129 -31.58 -28.96 11.36
CA GLY A 129 -30.90 -27.98 10.50
C GLY A 129 -30.52 -26.78 11.35
N ASP A 130 -29.28 -26.74 11.82
CA ASP A 130 -28.75 -25.63 12.62
C ASP A 130 -28.20 -24.58 11.64
N GLU A 131 -29.05 -23.61 11.30
CA GLU A 131 -28.64 -22.38 10.60
C GLU A 131 -27.95 -21.47 11.61
N MET A 132 -26.65 -21.24 11.41
CA MET A 132 -25.85 -20.30 12.17
C MET A 132 -26.29 -18.87 11.83
N HIS A 133 -26.98 -18.22 12.76
CA HIS A 133 -27.28 -16.79 12.75
C HIS A 133 -25.96 -16.00 12.85
N VAL A 134 -25.69 -15.15 11.87
CA VAL A 134 -24.56 -14.20 11.90
C VAL A 134 -25.08 -12.89 12.48
N ASP A 135 -24.33 -12.28 13.39
CA ASP A 135 -24.71 -11.04 14.07
C ASP A 135 -24.76 -9.83 13.09
N GLU A 136 -25.94 -9.23 12.95
CA GLU A 136 -26.29 -8.08 12.06
C GLU A 136 -25.70 -6.72 12.50
N ALA A 137 -24.59 -6.68 13.24
CA ALA A 137 -24.05 -5.41 13.79
C ALA A 137 -22.97 -4.74 12.90
N ALA A 138 -22.59 -5.36 11.77
CA ALA A 138 -21.57 -4.83 10.86
C ALA A 138 -22.12 -4.29 9.53
N GLU A 139 -23.40 -4.50 9.22
CA GLU A 139 -23.97 -4.19 7.90
C GLU A 139 -24.20 -2.68 7.67
N ASP A 140 -24.40 -1.89 8.73
CA ASP A 140 -24.83 -0.49 8.58
C ASP A 140 -23.72 0.44 8.04
N SER A 141 -22.44 0.10 8.25
CA SER A 141 -21.29 0.87 7.73
C SER A 141 -20.93 0.51 6.29
N ASP A 142 -21.12 -0.76 5.90
CA ASP A 142 -20.77 -1.24 4.56
C ASP A 142 -21.81 -0.80 3.53
N ASP A 143 -23.09 -0.75 3.93
CA ASP A 143 -24.20 -0.27 3.11
C ASP A 143 -24.06 1.19 2.67
N GLU A 144 -23.61 2.09 3.55
CA GLU A 144 -23.38 3.50 3.20
C GLU A 144 -22.20 3.70 2.25
N LEU A 145 -21.13 2.93 2.44
CA LEU A 145 -19.96 2.93 1.54
C LEU A 145 -20.31 2.34 0.17
N GLU A 146 -21.12 1.29 0.12
CA GLU A 146 -21.59 0.66 -1.12
C GLU A 146 -22.54 1.57 -1.90
N ARG A 147 -23.43 2.31 -1.21
CA ARG A 147 -24.27 3.36 -1.82
C ARG A 147 -23.44 4.51 -2.38
N ALA A 148 -22.46 5.00 -1.64
CA ALA A 148 -21.55 6.05 -2.13
C ALA A 148 -20.67 5.57 -3.30
N ALA A 149 -20.26 4.29 -3.32
CA ALA A 149 -19.51 3.69 -4.42
C ALA A 149 -20.39 3.45 -5.66
N THR A 150 -21.67 3.12 -5.52
CA THR A 150 -22.61 3.00 -6.64
C THR A 150 -22.93 4.36 -7.26
N GLU A 151 -23.03 5.42 -6.45
CA GLU A 151 -23.13 6.81 -6.94
C GLU A 151 -21.84 7.25 -7.66
N ALA A 152 -20.66 6.90 -7.14
CA ALA A 152 -19.37 7.16 -7.80
C ALA A 152 -19.23 6.40 -9.12
N ALA A 153 -19.67 5.13 -9.18
CA ALA A 153 -19.67 4.29 -10.39
C ALA A 153 -20.69 4.72 -11.45
N SER A 154 -21.63 5.62 -11.11
CA SER A 154 -22.54 6.30 -12.04
C SER A 154 -21.93 7.58 -12.65
N SER A 155 -20.74 7.98 -12.19
CA SER A 155 -20.04 9.13 -12.74
C SER A 155 -19.55 8.85 -14.16
N LYS A 156 -19.67 9.83 -15.06
CA LYS A 156 -19.10 9.80 -16.42
C LYS A 156 -17.58 9.52 -16.44
N MET A 157 -16.91 9.67 -15.30
CA MET A 157 -15.46 9.54 -15.12
C MET A 157 -14.98 8.08 -15.23
N ASP A 158 -15.76 7.12 -14.73
CA ASP A 158 -15.39 5.69 -14.76
C ASP A 158 -15.54 5.03 -16.14
N ILE A 159 -16.50 5.50 -16.95
CA ILE A 159 -16.71 5.00 -18.31
C ILE A 159 -15.55 5.42 -19.22
N VAL A 160 -15.05 6.65 -19.04
CA VAL A 160 -13.96 7.21 -19.86
C VAL A 160 -12.66 6.44 -19.63
N LEU A 161 -12.31 6.02 -18.41
CA LEU A 161 -11.02 5.39 -18.13
C LEU A 161 -10.92 3.90 -18.54
N SER A 162 -12.03 3.25 -18.91
CA SER A 162 -12.11 1.78 -19.09
C SER A 162 -11.33 1.20 -20.28
N SER A 163 -11.14 1.96 -21.37
CA SER A 163 -10.41 1.47 -22.56
C SER A 163 -9.55 2.56 -23.19
N GLN A 164 -8.28 2.24 -23.44
CA GLN A 164 -7.34 3.15 -24.11
C GLN A 164 -7.85 3.50 -25.52
N PRO A 165 -7.85 4.78 -25.93
CA PRO A 165 -8.20 5.18 -27.28
C PRO A 165 -7.31 4.48 -28.30
N THR A 166 -7.90 4.05 -29.42
CA THR A 166 -7.13 3.41 -30.50
C THR A 166 -6.23 4.47 -31.16
N PRO A 167 -4.95 4.17 -31.48
CA PRO A 167 -4.08 5.14 -32.12
C PRO A 167 -4.69 5.71 -33.41
N GLY A 168 -4.89 7.03 -33.46
CA GLY A 168 -5.52 7.73 -34.58
C GLY A 168 -7.04 7.95 -34.50
N SER A 169 -7.71 7.55 -33.41
CA SER A 169 -9.07 7.98 -33.09
C SER A 169 -9.06 9.23 -32.21
N ALA A 170 -10.17 10.00 -32.22
CA ALA A 170 -10.37 11.11 -31.30
C ALA A 170 -10.11 10.68 -29.85
N VAL A 171 -9.10 11.26 -29.22
CA VAL A 171 -8.65 10.85 -27.88
C VAL A 171 -9.55 11.37 -26.75
N GLY A 172 -10.31 12.43 -27.02
CA GLY A 172 -11.27 13.03 -26.08
C GLY A 172 -10.61 13.47 -24.77
N GLU A 173 -11.33 13.30 -23.66
CA GLU A 173 -10.86 13.66 -22.31
C GLU A 173 -10.07 12.51 -21.62
N TRP A 174 -9.80 11.41 -22.33
CA TRP A 174 -9.17 10.23 -21.75
C TRP A 174 -7.78 10.53 -21.16
N PHE A 175 -6.92 11.18 -21.95
CA PHE A 175 -5.57 11.55 -21.50
C PHE A 175 -5.60 12.64 -20.44
N ILE A 176 -6.63 13.49 -20.42
CA ILE A 176 -6.79 14.53 -19.40
C ILE A 176 -7.01 13.89 -18.04
N GLU A 177 -7.99 12.99 -17.94
CA GLU A 177 -8.29 12.31 -16.68
C GLU A 177 -7.11 11.47 -16.20
N ARG A 178 -6.46 10.73 -17.12
CA ARG A 178 -5.33 9.88 -16.75
C ARG A 178 -4.09 10.69 -16.36
N ALA A 179 -3.82 11.82 -17.01
CA ALA A 179 -2.66 12.67 -16.72
C ALA A 179 -2.68 13.30 -15.33
N LYS A 180 -3.84 13.39 -14.67
CA LYS A 180 -3.96 13.87 -13.28
C LYS A 180 -3.13 13.04 -12.31
N TYR A 181 -3.01 11.74 -12.59
CA TYR A 181 -2.36 10.75 -11.73
C TYR A 181 -1.02 10.26 -12.28
N ILE A 182 -0.62 10.67 -13.49
CA ILE A 182 0.69 10.32 -14.05
C ILE A 182 1.75 11.28 -13.50
N PRO A 183 2.71 10.81 -12.68
CA PRO A 183 3.77 11.67 -12.18
C PRO A 183 4.73 12.07 -13.31
N MET A 184 5.33 13.25 -13.20
CA MET A 184 6.37 13.67 -14.14
C MET A 184 7.61 12.77 -14.05
N ARG A 185 8.23 12.46 -15.17
CA ARG A 185 9.51 11.74 -15.24
C ARG A 185 10.61 12.53 -14.54
N LEU A 186 11.50 11.86 -13.81
CA LEU A 186 12.65 12.50 -13.17
C LEU A 186 13.69 12.97 -14.20
N THR A 187 14.15 14.21 -14.05
CA THR A 187 15.32 14.76 -14.77
C THR A 187 16.62 14.14 -14.27
N LEU A 188 17.70 14.31 -15.04
CA LEU A 188 19.02 13.80 -14.65
C LEU A 188 19.55 14.43 -13.35
N GLN A 189 19.19 15.69 -13.09
CA GLN A 189 19.54 16.37 -11.84
C GLN A 189 18.73 15.82 -10.66
N GLU A 190 17.41 15.65 -10.82
CA GLU A 190 16.54 15.08 -9.78
C GLU A 190 16.96 13.64 -9.40
N ARG A 191 17.43 12.84 -10.37
CA ARG A 191 17.96 11.50 -10.10
C ARG A 191 19.20 11.50 -9.19
N LYS A 192 19.97 12.59 -9.15
CA LYS A 192 21.09 12.71 -8.20
C LYS A 192 20.55 12.86 -6.78
N PHE A 193 19.57 13.74 -6.57
CA PHE A 193 18.94 13.94 -5.26
C PHE A 193 18.19 12.70 -4.78
N LEU A 194 17.52 11.97 -5.68
CA LEU A 194 16.90 10.69 -5.35
C LEU A 194 17.91 9.70 -4.74
N ARG A 195 19.11 9.58 -5.31
CA ARG A 195 20.15 8.69 -4.77
C ARG A 195 20.62 9.10 -3.38
N LEU A 196 20.70 10.41 -3.12
CA LEU A 196 21.03 10.93 -1.80
C LEU A 196 19.91 10.62 -0.79
N LEU A 197 18.65 10.75 -1.20
CA LEU A 197 17.50 10.37 -0.38
C LEU A 197 17.50 8.87 -0.06
N GLU A 198 17.70 8.01 -1.05
CA GLU A 198 17.78 6.57 -0.85
C GLU A 198 18.94 6.21 0.10
N ALA A 199 20.12 6.83 -0.06
CA ALA A 199 21.24 6.64 0.85
C ALA A 199 20.92 7.06 2.29
N ALA A 200 20.28 8.21 2.47
CA ALA A 200 19.87 8.69 3.79
C ALA A 200 18.82 7.78 4.46
N LEU A 201 17.82 7.33 3.70
CA LEU A 201 16.78 6.41 4.20
C LEU A 201 17.32 5.01 4.52
N ASN A 202 18.36 4.56 3.81
CA ASN A 202 19.00 3.26 4.07
C ASN A 202 19.71 3.24 5.43
N VAL A 203 20.39 4.34 5.79
CA VAL A 203 21.10 4.47 7.07
C VAL A 203 20.16 4.83 8.23
N SER A 204 18.98 5.36 7.92
CA SER A 204 18.01 5.76 8.93
C SER A 204 17.34 4.55 9.62
N GLU A 205 17.34 4.56 10.95
CA GLU A 205 16.63 3.62 11.84
C GLU A 205 15.28 4.19 12.29
N TYR A 206 14.64 5.03 11.47
CA TYR A 206 13.45 5.80 11.84
C TYR A 206 12.33 4.93 12.44
N THR A 207 11.92 3.89 11.72
CA THR A 207 10.81 3.01 12.16
C THR A 207 11.16 2.27 13.44
N ASP A 208 12.42 1.85 13.60
CA ASP A 208 12.88 1.07 14.76
C ASP A 208 12.90 1.92 16.05
N LYS A 209 13.05 3.25 15.92
CA LYS A 209 13.04 4.19 17.06
C LYS A 209 11.65 4.76 17.39
N ILE A 210 10.75 4.84 16.39
CA ILE A 210 9.42 5.46 16.54
C ILE A 210 8.33 4.41 16.82
N ASP A 211 8.34 3.29 16.11
CA ASP A 211 7.29 2.26 16.18
C ASP A 211 7.58 1.24 17.28
N THR A 212 7.70 1.75 18.51
CA THR A 212 8.03 0.99 19.72
C THR A 212 7.04 1.28 20.83
N ILE A 213 6.71 0.28 21.65
CA ILE A 213 5.84 0.43 22.82
C ILE A 213 6.69 0.77 24.05
N GLY A 214 6.37 1.86 24.76
CA GLY A 214 6.87 2.15 26.11
C GLY A 214 8.21 2.92 26.21
N PHE A 215 8.18 4.24 25.94
CA PHE A 215 9.33 5.14 26.19
C PHE A 215 8.95 6.28 27.13
N GLY A 216 9.91 6.77 27.92
CA GLY A 216 9.75 7.93 28.82
C GLY A 216 9.76 9.30 28.14
N LEU A 217 10.18 9.40 26.87
CA LEU A 217 10.13 10.63 26.06
C LEU A 217 8.83 10.70 25.26
N SER A 218 8.22 11.89 25.20
CA SER A 218 7.04 12.16 24.37
C SER A 218 7.29 11.77 22.91
N LYS A 219 6.35 11.03 22.30
CA LYS A 219 6.47 10.52 20.91
C LYS A 219 6.76 11.64 19.89
N ALA A 220 6.11 12.79 20.02
CA ALA A 220 6.30 13.94 19.13
C ALA A 220 7.76 14.45 19.12
N LYS A 221 8.40 14.61 20.30
CA LYS A 221 9.81 15.02 20.37
C LYS A 221 10.75 14.02 19.70
N ARG A 222 10.48 12.70 19.83
CA ARG A 222 11.27 11.64 19.17
C ARG A 222 11.16 11.73 17.64
N ILE A 223 9.94 11.91 17.13
CA ILE A 223 9.67 12.11 15.69
C ILE A 223 10.47 13.31 15.18
N VAL A 224 10.36 14.47 15.84
CA VAL A 224 11.05 15.70 15.45
C VAL A 224 12.57 15.51 15.45
N HIS A 225 13.11 14.86 16.48
CA HIS A 225 14.54 14.55 16.54
C HIS A 225 14.99 13.67 15.36
N GLN A 226 14.25 12.61 15.04
CA GLN A 226 14.56 11.72 13.92
C GLN A 226 14.42 12.40 12.55
N ILE A 227 13.42 13.27 12.36
CA ILE A 227 13.27 14.05 11.13
C ILE A 227 14.45 15.01 10.96
N ARG A 228 14.86 15.70 12.03
CA ARG A 228 16.03 16.61 12.01
C ARG A 228 17.32 15.85 11.74
N GLU A 229 17.50 14.67 12.32
CA GLU A 229 18.64 13.78 12.05
C GLU A 229 18.70 13.41 10.56
N LEU A 230 17.58 12.98 9.96
CA LEU A 230 17.51 12.67 8.53
C LEU A 230 17.82 13.91 7.65
N CYS A 231 17.26 15.07 8.00
CA CYS A 231 17.51 16.32 7.28
C CYS A 231 19.00 16.74 7.36
N ALA A 232 19.65 16.52 8.49
CA ALA A 232 21.08 16.78 8.67
C ALA A 232 21.94 15.82 7.81
N ILE A 233 21.59 14.53 7.76
CA ILE A 233 22.25 13.54 6.89
C ILE A 233 22.11 13.97 5.42
N LEU A 234 20.91 14.34 4.99
CA LEU A 234 20.65 14.83 3.63
C LEU A 234 21.51 16.05 3.30
N SER A 235 21.55 17.06 4.17
CA SER A 235 22.38 18.26 3.96
C SER A 235 23.87 17.94 3.89
N GLY A 236 24.38 17.03 4.73
CA GLY A 236 25.77 16.58 4.69
C GLY A 236 26.12 15.84 3.40
N LEU A 237 25.23 14.97 2.93
CA LEU A 237 25.38 14.27 1.66
C LEU A 237 25.35 15.22 0.46
N VAL A 238 24.48 16.22 0.50
CA VAL A 238 24.38 17.26 -0.55
C VAL A 238 25.62 18.13 -0.57
N LEU A 239 26.15 18.54 0.58
CA LEU A 239 27.42 19.27 0.67
C LEU A 239 28.58 18.48 0.06
N SER A 240 28.59 17.18 0.25
CA SER A 240 29.60 16.28 -0.34
C SER A 240 29.45 16.14 -1.86
N ALA A 241 28.23 16.26 -2.39
CA ALA A 241 27.93 16.11 -3.82
C ALA A 241 27.96 17.43 -4.62
N ASP A 242 27.54 18.53 -4.02
CA ASP A 242 27.48 19.88 -4.57
C ASP A 242 27.82 20.89 -3.46
N TYR A 243 29.08 21.29 -3.40
CA TYR A 243 29.63 22.14 -2.35
C TYR A 243 28.89 23.47 -2.23
N LYS A 244 28.48 24.07 -3.36
CA LYS A 244 27.82 25.39 -3.36
C LYS A 244 26.41 25.28 -2.77
N LYS A 245 25.60 24.34 -3.29
CA LYS A 245 24.26 24.11 -2.75
C LYS A 245 24.28 23.66 -1.29
N GLY A 246 25.24 22.81 -0.92
CA GLY A 246 25.41 22.41 0.48
C GLY A 246 25.75 23.58 1.39
N GLN A 247 26.67 24.47 0.98
CA GLN A 247 26.97 25.65 1.78
C GLN A 247 25.75 26.55 1.98
N ASP A 248 24.93 26.75 0.96
CA ASP A 248 23.70 27.53 1.06
C ASP A 248 22.74 26.92 2.11
N LEU A 249 22.58 25.59 2.11
CA LEU A 249 21.78 24.87 3.11
C LEU A 249 22.32 25.04 4.54
N PHE A 250 23.65 25.06 4.72
CA PHE A 250 24.29 25.23 6.03
C PHE A 250 24.34 26.68 6.51
N GLN A 251 24.39 27.66 5.60
CA GLN A 251 24.39 29.08 5.94
C GLN A 251 23.05 29.52 6.54
N GLY A 252 21.95 28.91 6.10
CA GLY A 252 20.62 29.17 6.66
C GLY A 252 20.48 28.80 8.14
N ARG A 253 21.27 27.83 8.66
CA ARG A 253 21.25 27.25 10.03
C ARG A 253 19.88 26.87 10.61
N ASP A 254 18.82 27.07 9.86
CA ASP A 254 17.43 26.85 10.21
C ASP A 254 16.79 25.95 9.15
N PHE A 255 16.09 24.92 9.61
CA PHE A 255 15.41 23.96 8.74
C PHE A 255 14.24 24.62 8.00
N GLN A 256 13.61 25.64 8.60
CA GLN A 256 12.50 26.36 8.00
C GLN A 256 12.92 27.10 6.73
N SER A 257 14.12 27.70 6.73
CA SER A 257 14.66 28.40 5.54
C SER A 257 14.92 27.47 4.35
N ASN A 258 15.02 26.15 4.60
CA ASN A 258 15.28 25.13 3.60
C ASN A 258 14.07 24.21 3.35
N GLU A 259 12.86 24.62 3.77
CA GLU A 259 11.62 23.85 3.61
C GLU A 259 11.42 23.34 2.18
N ASP A 260 11.48 24.24 1.20
CA ASP A 260 11.28 23.91 -0.22
C ASP A 260 12.21 22.80 -0.70
N PHE A 261 13.47 22.82 -0.23
CA PHE A 261 14.48 21.83 -0.61
C PHE A 261 14.14 20.44 -0.06
N TYR A 262 13.74 20.33 1.20
CA TYR A 262 13.38 19.05 1.80
C TYR A 262 12.07 18.52 1.21
N GLN A 263 11.08 19.39 1.02
CA GLN A 263 9.82 19.04 0.36
C GLN A 263 10.06 18.54 -1.07
N ASP A 264 10.94 19.21 -1.83
CA ASP A 264 11.39 18.78 -3.14
C ASP A 264 11.91 17.34 -3.08
N ILE A 265 12.90 17.07 -2.22
CA ILE A 265 13.51 15.74 -2.11
C ILE A 265 12.49 14.66 -1.73
N PHE A 266 11.64 14.90 -0.72
CA PHE A 266 10.65 13.92 -0.30
C PHE A 266 9.60 13.64 -1.38
N GLU A 267 9.17 14.66 -2.14
CA GLU A 267 8.31 14.47 -3.32
C GLU A 267 9.00 13.67 -4.42
N LEU A 268 10.31 13.87 -4.66
CA LEU A 268 11.07 13.09 -5.63
C LEU A 268 11.01 11.59 -5.30
N GLY A 269 11.18 11.22 -4.03
CA GLY A 269 11.09 9.83 -3.57
C GLY A 269 9.70 9.23 -3.84
N ARG A 270 8.64 9.98 -3.52
CA ARG A 270 7.24 9.58 -3.77
C ARG A 270 6.93 9.41 -5.24
N ARG A 271 7.29 10.39 -6.06
CA ARG A 271 7.15 10.36 -7.52
C ARG A 271 7.91 9.19 -8.15
N HIS A 272 9.15 8.94 -7.69
CA HIS A 272 9.94 7.82 -8.17
C HIS A 272 9.26 6.48 -7.90
N LYS A 273 8.76 6.29 -6.67
CA LYS A 273 8.10 5.05 -6.25
C LYS A 273 6.83 4.77 -7.03
N ILE A 274 5.97 5.76 -7.25
CA ILE A 274 4.73 5.58 -8.05
C ILE A 274 5.06 5.10 -9.46
N MET A 275 6.06 5.75 -10.09
CA MET A 275 6.48 5.38 -11.44
C MET A 275 7.17 4.00 -11.50
N ASN A 276 7.82 3.59 -10.41
CA ASN A 276 8.63 2.37 -10.35
C ASN A 276 8.33 1.60 -9.05
N PRO A 277 7.18 0.90 -8.96
CA PRO A 277 6.78 0.20 -7.73
C PRO A 277 7.82 -0.81 -7.21
N ASP A 278 8.70 -1.32 -8.07
CA ASP A 278 9.75 -2.27 -7.71
C ASP A 278 10.96 -1.69 -7.01
N LYS A 279 11.14 -0.36 -7.08
CA LYS A 279 12.25 0.34 -6.46
C LYS A 279 11.88 0.77 -5.04
N MET A 280 12.89 1.16 -4.25
CA MET A 280 12.72 1.58 -2.85
C MET A 280 11.92 0.60 -1.98
N ARG A 281 12.14 -0.72 -2.11
CA ARG A 281 11.36 -1.76 -1.39
C ARG A 281 11.46 -1.63 0.13
N SER A 282 12.68 -1.45 0.64
CA SER A 282 12.96 -1.33 2.08
C SER A 282 12.92 0.10 2.61
N THR A 283 12.99 1.11 1.73
CA THR A 283 13.16 2.51 2.11
C THR A 283 11.90 3.35 1.98
N TYR A 284 10.99 3.00 1.05
CA TYR A 284 9.79 3.79 0.83
C TYR A 284 8.83 3.77 2.03
N GLY A 285 8.70 2.62 2.71
CA GLY A 285 7.92 2.51 3.94
C GLY A 285 8.40 3.50 5.01
N LYS A 286 9.72 3.61 5.19
CA LYS A 286 10.33 4.60 6.11
C LYS A 286 9.99 6.03 5.70
N LEU A 287 10.11 6.34 4.40
CA LEU A 287 9.78 7.67 3.88
C LEU A 287 8.32 8.04 4.16
N ILE A 288 7.37 7.18 3.78
CA ILE A 288 5.96 7.52 3.90
C ILE A 288 5.50 7.57 5.36
N TYR A 289 6.05 6.72 6.25
CA TYR A 289 5.76 6.76 7.68
C TYR A 289 6.34 8.00 8.36
N LEU A 290 7.53 8.43 7.96
CA LEU A 290 8.09 9.71 8.39
C LEU A 290 7.19 10.87 7.96
N LEU A 291 6.74 10.87 6.71
CA LEU A 291 5.85 11.92 6.21
C LEU A 291 4.48 11.88 6.89
N GLN A 292 3.94 10.70 7.16
CA GLN A 292 2.71 10.51 7.93
C GLN A 292 2.84 11.11 9.34
N ASP A 293 3.92 10.81 10.05
CA ASP A 293 4.17 11.38 11.39
C ASP A 293 4.33 12.90 11.35
N SER A 294 5.00 13.41 10.31
CA SER A 294 5.20 14.86 10.09
C SER A 294 3.90 15.64 9.88
N GLN A 295 2.77 14.96 9.62
CA GLN A 295 1.47 15.61 9.47
C GLN A 295 0.79 15.94 10.81
N THR A 296 1.26 15.36 11.91
CA THR A 296 0.72 15.60 13.26
C THR A 296 0.91 17.08 13.66
N PRO A 297 -0.13 17.77 14.19
CA PRO A 297 -0.03 19.19 14.55
C PRO A 297 1.16 19.53 15.46
N GLU A 298 1.35 18.75 16.54
CA GLU A 298 2.47 18.94 17.48
C GLU A 298 3.85 18.83 16.80
N VAL A 299 3.97 17.94 15.81
CA VAL A 299 5.22 17.74 15.07
C VAL A 299 5.45 18.86 14.07
N LYS A 300 4.40 19.32 13.38
CA LYS A 300 4.46 20.48 12.48
C LYS A 300 4.89 21.74 13.21
N ASP A 301 4.32 21.99 14.40
CA ASP A 301 4.65 23.16 15.21
C ASP A 301 6.13 23.13 15.65
N LEU A 302 6.61 21.97 16.11
CA LEU A 302 8.00 21.78 16.54
C LEU A 302 9.01 21.78 15.39
N LEU A 303 8.62 21.36 14.18
CA LEU A 303 9.45 21.46 12.98
C LEU A 303 9.44 22.87 12.40
N SER A 304 8.36 23.62 12.60
CA SER A 304 8.13 24.96 12.04
C SER A 304 8.03 25.00 10.51
N PHE A 305 7.88 23.84 9.85
CA PHE A 305 7.68 23.71 8.40
C PHE A 305 6.97 22.39 8.06
N SER A 306 6.38 22.27 6.85
CA SER A 306 5.75 21.03 6.38
C SER A 306 6.72 20.18 5.57
N CYS A 307 6.80 18.88 5.85
CA CYS A 307 7.61 17.96 5.03
C CYS A 307 6.89 17.50 3.75
N VAL A 308 5.59 17.75 3.62
CA VAL A 308 4.77 17.22 2.53
C VAL A 308 4.34 18.32 1.58
N LYS A 309 4.61 18.12 0.29
CA LYS A 309 4.02 18.86 -0.81
C LYS A 309 3.27 17.95 -1.79
N PRO A 310 2.36 18.48 -2.62
CA PRO A 310 1.66 17.69 -3.63
C PRO A 310 2.60 17.15 -4.71
N ILE A 311 2.32 15.93 -5.20
CA ILE A 311 3.08 15.34 -6.31
C ILE A 311 2.91 16.17 -7.59
N LYS A 312 4.01 16.29 -8.32
CA LYS A 312 4.06 16.91 -9.65
C LYS A 312 3.61 15.91 -10.72
N SER A 313 2.36 16.07 -11.17
CA SER A 313 1.80 15.28 -12.28
C SER A 313 1.87 16.00 -13.62
N VAL A 314 1.73 15.24 -14.71
CA VAL A 314 1.71 15.77 -16.09
C VAL A 314 0.60 16.82 -16.24
N TYR A 315 -0.59 16.53 -15.72
CA TYR A 315 -1.73 17.44 -15.76
C TYR A 315 -1.41 18.79 -15.10
N LYS A 316 -0.88 18.79 -13.86
CA LYS A 316 -0.58 20.04 -13.13
C LYS A 316 0.46 20.90 -13.86
N VAL A 317 1.46 20.28 -14.48
CA VAL A 317 2.47 21.02 -15.24
C VAL A 317 1.87 21.66 -16.49
N LEU A 318 1.00 20.94 -17.21
CA LEU A 318 0.34 21.46 -18.40
C LEU A 318 -0.72 22.52 -18.06
N GLU A 319 -1.47 22.33 -16.97
CA GLU A 319 -2.47 23.28 -16.46
C GLU A 319 -1.81 24.62 -16.08
N GLN A 320 -0.67 24.59 -15.38
CA GLN A 320 0.09 25.79 -15.01
C GLN A 320 0.55 26.64 -16.21
N HIS A 321 0.66 26.03 -17.39
CA HIS A 321 1.13 26.69 -18.61
C HIS A 321 0.03 26.79 -19.69
N GLU A 322 -1.23 26.56 -19.32
CA GLU A 322 -2.40 26.59 -20.22
C GLU A 322 -2.24 25.69 -21.46
N ALA A 323 -1.51 24.58 -21.32
CA ALA A 323 -1.14 23.66 -22.42
C ALA A 323 -1.92 22.33 -22.39
N LEU A 324 -3.10 22.30 -21.76
CA LEU A 324 -3.92 21.09 -21.63
C LEU A 324 -4.41 20.53 -22.97
N ASP A 325 -4.50 21.36 -24.01
CA ASP A 325 -4.92 20.94 -25.34
C ASP A 325 -3.96 19.93 -25.99
N LEU A 326 -2.72 19.81 -25.49
CA LEU A 326 -1.81 18.73 -25.88
C LEU A 326 -2.39 17.35 -25.60
N LEU A 327 -3.15 17.20 -24.51
CA LEU A 327 -3.77 15.93 -24.11
C LEU A 327 -5.01 15.61 -24.96
N ARG A 328 -5.57 16.59 -25.67
CA ARG A 328 -6.70 16.44 -26.59
C ARG A 328 -6.26 16.21 -28.03
N ASP A 329 -4.98 16.41 -28.35
CA ASP A 329 -4.45 16.22 -29.70
C ASP A 329 -4.31 14.73 -30.03
N ASP A 330 -4.92 14.29 -31.12
CA ASP A 330 -4.92 12.88 -31.55
C ASP A 330 -3.51 12.30 -31.75
N LEU A 331 -2.52 13.14 -32.05
CA LEU A 331 -1.11 12.73 -32.16
C LEU A 331 -0.55 12.19 -30.83
N ILE A 332 -1.15 12.51 -29.68
CA ILE A 332 -0.68 12.01 -28.37
C ILE A 332 -0.78 10.49 -28.29
N SER A 333 -1.80 9.90 -28.93
CA SER A 333 -1.99 8.44 -28.99
C SER A 333 -0.85 7.75 -29.74
N ILE A 334 -0.32 8.39 -30.79
CA ILE A 334 0.82 7.90 -31.57
C ILE A 334 2.13 8.14 -30.82
N ALA A 335 2.27 9.33 -30.23
CA ALA A 335 3.48 9.75 -29.51
C ALA A 335 3.75 8.92 -28.25
N THR A 336 2.70 8.38 -27.62
CA THR A 336 2.78 7.59 -26.38
C THR A 336 2.58 6.09 -26.60
N LYS A 337 2.41 5.64 -27.86
CA LYS A 337 2.18 4.23 -28.19
C LYS A 337 3.38 3.36 -27.80
N GLU A 338 3.10 2.21 -27.19
CA GLU A 338 4.09 1.15 -26.96
C GLU A 338 4.38 0.36 -28.25
N ILE A 339 5.65 0.03 -28.46
CA ILE A 339 6.11 -0.64 -29.69
C ILE A 339 6.45 -2.08 -29.34
N TYR A 340 5.62 -3.01 -29.82
CA TYR A 340 5.83 -4.44 -29.67
C TYR A 340 6.84 -4.95 -30.69
N SER A 341 7.80 -5.76 -30.23
CA SER A 341 8.84 -6.40 -31.05
C SER A 341 8.50 -7.85 -31.44
N GLU A 342 7.66 -8.53 -30.67
CA GLU A 342 7.33 -9.94 -30.84
C GLU A 342 6.63 -10.22 -32.17
N GLY A 343 7.16 -11.17 -32.95
CA GLY A 343 6.57 -11.61 -34.22
C GLY A 343 6.59 -10.58 -35.37
N ARG A 344 7.29 -9.45 -35.22
CA ARG A 344 7.27 -8.35 -36.20
C ARG A 344 8.60 -8.16 -36.91
N SER A 345 8.54 -7.69 -38.16
CA SER A 345 9.75 -7.38 -38.93
C SER A 345 10.45 -6.14 -38.38
N ARG A 346 11.79 -6.13 -38.45
CA ARG A 346 12.60 -4.95 -38.07
C ARG A 346 12.17 -3.68 -38.81
N ARG A 347 11.67 -3.82 -40.05
CA ARG A 347 11.22 -2.69 -40.88
C ARG A 347 9.95 -2.04 -40.32
N ASP A 348 8.99 -2.85 -39.86
CA ASP A 348 7.74 -2.34 -39.29
C ASP A 348 7.98 -1.67 -37.94
N ILE A 349 8.86 -2.26 -37.12
CA ILE A 349 9.29 -1.68 -35.85
C ILE A 349 9.95 -0.31 -36.10
N GLN A 350 10.88 -0.22 -37.05
CA GLN A 350 11.54 1.04 -37.38
C GLN A 350 10.57 2.11 -37.92
N LYS A 351 9.55 1.70 -38.68
CA LYS A 351 8.50 2.59 -39.17
C LYS A 351 7.70 3.18 -38.01
N ASP A 352 7.29 2.35 -37.06
CA ASP A 352 6.55 2.79 -35.86
C ASP A 352 7.40 3.71 -34.98
N ILE A 353 8.69 3.40 -34.79
CA ILE A 353 9.63 4.27 -34.07
C ILE A 353 9.70 5.65 -34.72
N LYS A 354 9.91 5.71 -36.05
CA LYS A 354 9.97 7.00 -36.78
C LYS A 354 8.67 7.79 -36.70
N ASN A 355 7.53 7.12 -36.73
CA ASN A 355 6.22 7.77 -36.57
C ASN A 355 6.05 8.36 -35.16
N LYS A 356 6.45 7.60 -34.13
CA LYS A 356 6.44 8.05 -32.73
C LYS A 356 7.34 9.26 -32.52
N GLU A 357 8.59 9.21 -33.00
CA GLU A 357 9.54 10.33 -32.91
C GLU A 357 9.02 11.58 -33.62
N ARG A 358 8.45 11.44 -34.82
CA ARG A 358 7.86 12.56 -35.56
C ARG A 358 6.65 13.17 -34.82
N ALA A 359 5.81 12.34 -34.21
CA ALA A 359 4.67 12.81 -33.43
C ALA A 359 5.13 13.61 -32.20
N ILE A 360 6.14 13.10 -31.48
CA ILE A 360 6.76 13.80 -30.34
C ILE A 360 7.35 15.15 -30.77
N GLU A 361 8.08 15.20 -31.88
CA GLU A 361 8.68 16.44 -32.37
C GLU A 361 7.63 17.48 -32.76
N THR A 362 6.56 17.03 -33.43
CA THR A 362 5.45 17.89 -33.85
C THR A 362 4.71 18.47 -32.65
N LEU A 363 4.37 17.63 -31.66
CA LEU A 363 3.68 18.06 -30.44
C LEU A 363 4.55 18.99 -29.61
N SER A 364 5.82 18.64 -29.41
CA SER A 364 6.74 19.45 -28.61
C SER A 364 6.98 20.83 -29.21
N SER A 365 7.04 20.95 -30.54
CA SER A 365 7.19 22.25 -31.22
C SER A 365 5.90 23.07 -31.18
N ARG A 366 4.74 22.42 -31.33
CA ARG A 366 3.42 23.09 -31.38
C ARG A 366 3.00 23.66 -30.03
N TYR A 367 3.24 22.92 -28.96
CA TYR A 367 2.79 23.26 -27.61
C TYR A 367 3.88 23.90 -26.72
N ALA A 368 5.06 24.18 -27.28
CA ALA A 368 6.06 24.98 -26.58
C ALA A 368 5.55 26.43 -26.45
N CYS A 369 5.55 26.94 -25.21
CA CYS A 369 5.08 28.29 -24.91
C CYS A 369 6.03 28.98 -23.91
N LYS A 370 5.74 30.25 -23.59
CA LYS A 370 6.54 31.00 -22.61
C LYS A 370 6.38 30.38 -21.22
N GLY A 371 7.44 29.73 -20.74
CA GLY A 371 7.46 29.02 -19.45
C GLY A 371 7.50 27.49 -19.59
N LEU A 372 7.00 26.95 -20.72
CA LEU A 372 7.04 25.53 -21.06
C LEU A 372 7.89 25.31 -22.31
N ASN A 373 9.17 24.99 -22.09
CA ASN A 373 10.08 24.74 -23.20
C ASN A 373 9.82 23.38 -23.88
N GLN A 374 10.38 23.21 -25.08
CA GLN A 374 10.20 21.99 -25.87
C GLN A 374 10.60 20.72 -25.11
N GLU A 375 11.64 20.79 -24.27
CA GLU A 375 12.11 19.64 -23.49
C GLU A 375 11.15 19.26 -22.36
N GLN A 376 10.52 20.23 -21.71
CA GLN A 376 9.47 20.00 -20.72
C GLN A 376 8.24 19.36 -21.35
N VAL A 377 7.85 19.78 -22.57
CA VAL A 377 6.77 19.13 -23.32
C VAL A 377 7.14 17.68 -23.65
N ARG A 378 8.37 17.42 -24.12
CA ARG A 378 8.87 16.06 -24.34
C ARG A 378 8.83 15.24 -23.05
N GLN A 379 9.24 15.82 -21.92
CA GLN A 379 9.20 15.18 -20.62
C GLN A 379 7.78 14.77 -20.22
N CYS A 380 6.75 15.60 -20.46
CA CYS A 380 5.35 15.25 -20.25
C CYS A 380 4.94 14.02 -21.10
N ILE A 381 5.28 14.03 -22.40
CA ILE A 381 4.95 12.92 -23.32
C ILE A 381 5.68 11.62 -22.91
N TYR A 382 6.94 11.72 -22.50
CA TYR A 382 7.71 10.59 -21.99
C TYR A 382 7.12 10.05 -20.69
N SER A 383 6.59 10.89 -19.82
CA SER A 383 5.94 10.46 -18.57
C SER A 383 4.67 9.65 -18.85
N ILE A 384 3.88 10.05 -19.86
CA ILE A 384 2.72 9.26 -20.30
C ILE A 384 3.17 7.94 -20.95
N SER A 385 4.23 7.97 -21.75
CA SER A 385 4.83 6.76 -22.32
C SER A 385 5.31 5.80 -21.23
N ASP A 386 5.94 6.31 -20.16
CA ASP A 386 6.39 5.52 -19.02
C ASP A 386 5.19 4.87 -18.30
N ASN A 387 4.02 5.53 -18.22
CA ASN A 387 2.80 4.91 -17.71
C ASN A 387 2.28 3.78 -18.62
N HIS A 388 2.37 3.91 -19.95
CA HIS A 388 2.01 2.83 -20.86
C HIS A 388 2.98 1.65 -20.77
N ALA A 389 4.28 1.92 -20.61
CA ALA A 389 5.28 0.89 -20.35
C ALA A 389 5.00 0.16 -19.03
N PHE A 390 4.61 0.90 -17.98
CA PHE A 390 4.16 0.31 -16.71
C PHE A 390 2.97 -0.65 -16.93
N LEU A 391 1.92 -0.21 -17.64
CA LEU A 391 0.76 -1.04 -17.93
C LEU A 391 1.15 -2.31 -18.68
N ARG A 392 2.02 -2.20 -19.69
CA ARG A 392 2.49 -3.36 -20.45
C ARG A 392 3.15 -4.40 -19.55
N THR A 393 4.06 -3.99 -18.68
CA THR A 393 4.77 -4.93 -17.82
C THR A 393 3.88 -5.48 -16.71
N ASN A 394 2.98 -4.65 -16.17
CA ASN A 394 2.24 -4.98 -14.96
C ASN A 394 0.85 -5.58 -15.25
N ARG A 395 0.05 -4.93 -16.09
CA ARG A 395 -1.33 -5.31 -16.40
C ARG A 395 -1.41 -6.40 -17.48
N ASP A 396 -0.67 -6.27 -18.58
CA ASP A 396 -0.83 -7.18 -19.73
C ASP A 396 -0.54 -8.66 -19.42
N PRO A 397 0.30 -9.06 -18.44
CA PRO A 397 0.36 -10.44 -17.98
C PRO A 397 -1.00 -10.99 -17.52
N CYS A 398 -1.87 -10.18 -16.91
CA CYS A 398 -3.24 -10.61 -16.59
C CYS A 398 -4.02 -10.92 -17.88
N ASP A 399 -3.95 -10.04 -18.89
CA ASP A 399 -4.63 -10.25 -20.18
C ASP A 399 -4.13 -11.53 -20.88
N ARG A 400 -2.82 -11.79 -20.85
CA ARG A 400 -2.22 -13.03 -21.39
C ARG A 400 -2.72 -14.26 -20.66
N MET A 401 -2.75 -14.25 -19.33
CA MET A 401 -3.25 -15.36 -18.53
C MET A 401 -4.75 -15.61 -18.74
N ILE A 402 -5.55 -14.56 -18.91
CA ILE A 402 -6.96 -14.67 -19.31
C ILE A 402 -7.08 -15.28 -20.70
N GLY A 403 -6.24 -14.87 -21.65
CA GLY A 403 -6.16 -15.45 -22.99
C GLY A 403 -5.89 -16.95 -22.94
N TYR A 404 -4.86 -17.37 -22.21
CA TYR A 404 -4.52 -18.77 -22.01
C TYR A 404 -5.63 -19.57 -21.33
N LEU A 405 -6.33 -18.99 -20.35
CA LEU A 405 -7.48 -19.64 -19.72
C LEU A 405 -8.60 -19.93 -20.74
N LYS A 406 -8.94 -18.94 -21.57
CA LYS A 406 -10.00 -19.06 -22.58
C LYS A 406 -9.64 -19.95 -23.76
N GLU A 407 -8.35 -20.01 -24.12
CA GLU A 407 -7.85 -20.82 -25.24
C GLU A 407 -7.76 -22.31 -24.86
N TYR A 408 -7.22 -22.63 -23.68
CA TYR A 408 -6.91 -24.01 -23.31
C TYR A 408 -7.96 -24.72 -22.45
N PHE A 409 -8.92 -23.99 -21.87
CA PHE A 409 -9.91 -24.55 -20.95
C PHE A 409 -11.33 -24.11 -21.34
N HIS A 410 -12.23 -25.08 -21.53
CA HIS A 410 -13.65 -24.79 -21.74
C HIS A 410 -14.30 -24.34 -20.41
N PRO A 411 -15.24 -23.38 -20.40
CA PRO A 411 -15.84 -22.88 -19.15
C PRO A 411 -16.66 -23.89 -18.31
N THR A 412 -17.03 -25.04 -18.87
CA THR A 412 -18.03 -25.95 -18.28
C THR A 412 -17.69 -27.42 -18.47
N HIS A 413 -17.29 -27.81 -19.68
CA HIS A 413 -17.00 -29.19 -20.03
C HIS A 413 -15.49 -29.40 -20.24
N PRO A 414 -14.77 -29.98 -19.27
CA PRO A 414 -13.36 -30.26 -19.46
C PRO A 414 -13.21 -31.35 -20.53
N GLU A 415 -12.40 -31.08 -21.56
CA GLU A 415 -12.16 -32.05 -22.66
C GLU A 415 -11.64 -33.39 -22.13
N ASN A 416 -10.78 -33.34 -21.12
CA ASN A 416 -10.13 -34.49 -20.50
C ASN A 416 -10.03 -34.32 -18.98
N SER A 417 -9.86 -35.42 -18.24
CA SER A 417 -9.65 -35.40 -16.78
C SER A 417 -8.44 -34.52 -16.38
N LYS A 418 -7.38 -34.52 -17.19
CA LYS A 418 -6.20 -33.66 -16.98
C LYS A 418 -6.47 -32.16 -17.18
N SER A 419 -7.49 -31.80 -17.97
CA SER A 419 -7.90 -30.41 -18.22
C SER A 419 -8.91 -29.89 -17.19
N SER A 420 -9.42 -30.74 -16.29
CA SER A 420 -10.38 -30.32 -15.27
C SER A 420 -9.71 -29.43 -14.21
N LEU A 421 -10.25 -28.23 -13.99
CA LEU A 421 -9.75 -27.30 -12.96
C LEU A 421 -10.34 -27.57 -11.56
N ALA A 422 -11.07 -28.66 -11.36
CA ALA A 422 -11.71 -28.92 -10.07
C ALA A 422 -10.68 -29.07 -8.92
N ILE A 423 -10.99 -28.45 -7.78
CA ILE A 423 -10.20 -28.51 -6.55
C ILE A 423 -11.05 -29.01 -5.38
N LYS A 424 -10.42 -29.68 -4.42
CA LYS A 424 -11.09 -30.24 -3.23
C LYS A 424 -10.27 -29.96 -1.99
N THR A 425 -10.94 -29.46 -0.95
CA THR A 425 -10.33 -29.17 0.34
C THR A 425 -9.53 -30.37 0.87
N GLY A 426 -8.31 -30.12 1.34
CA GLY A 426 -7.37 -31.13 1.84
C GLY A 426 -6.58 -31.87 0.77
N LYS A 427 -6.90 -31.72 -0.52
CA LYS A 427 -6.15 -32.33 -1.62
C LYS A 427 -5.15 -31.32 -2.21
N GLY A 428 -3.86 -31.66 -2.18
CA GLY A 428 -2.81 -30.79 -2.74
C GLY A 428 -2.66 -29.45 -2.00
N GLY A 429 -3.10 -29.35 -0.75
CA GLY A 429 -3.05 -28.11 0.05
C GLY A 429 -4.23 -27.16 -0.15
N ALA A 430 -5.17 -27.49 -1.05
CA ALA A 430 -6.35 -26.67 -1.30
C ALA A 430 -7.20 -26.51 -0.04
N ARG A 431 -7.68 -25.29 0.21
CA ARG A 431 -8.64 -24.98 1.29
C ARG A 431 -10.05 -24.83 0.78
N LEU A 432 -10.21 -24.43 -0.49
CA LEU A 432 -11.48 -24.32 -1.18
C LEU A 432 -11.86 -25.64 -1.89
N THR A 433 -13.17 -25.85 -2.05
CA THR A 433 -13.72 -26.92 -2.89
C THR A 433 -14.57 -26.31 -4.00
N HIS A 434 -14.10 -26.46 -5.23
CA HIS A 434 -14.78 -25.98 -6.44
C HIS A 434 -14.82 -27.10 -7.48
N ASP A 435 -15.95 -27.23 -8.18
CA ASP A 435 -15.98 -27.97 -9.43
C ASP A 435 -15.25 -27.20 -10.54
N HIS A 436 -15.17 -27.79 -11.74
CA HIS A 436 -14.45 -27.19 -12.85
C HIS A 436 -15.02 -25.81 -13.25
N GLN A 437 -16.34 -25.70 -13.40
CA GLN A 437 -17.00 -24.46 -13.82
C GLN A 437 -16.79 -23.35 -12.78
N LYS A 438 -16.94 -23.67 -11.50
CA LYS A 438 -16.73 -22.73 -10.41
C LYS A 438 -15.28 -22.29 -10.30
N GLN A 439 -14.31 -23.20 -10.45
CA GLN A 439 -12.89 -22.81 -10.45
C GLN A 439 -12.55 -21.95 -11.68
N TYR A 440 -13.03 -22.31 -12.87
CA TYR A 440 -12.82 -21.53 -14.08
C TYR A 440 -13.32 -20.10 -13.91
N ALA A 441 -14.56 -19.93 -13.43
CA ALA A 441 -15.13 -18.62 -13.14
C ALA A 441 -14.32 -17.89 -12.06
N TYR A 442 -13.87 -18.60 -11.02
CA TYR A 442 -13.09 -18.03 -9.91
C TYR A 442 -11.73 -17.48 -10.34
N VAL A 443 -11.05 -18.17 -11.26
CA VAL A 443 -9.78 -17.72 -11.85
C VAL A 443 -10.02 -16.53 -12.78
N LEU A 444 -10.99 -16.64 -13.70
CA LEU A 444 -11.29 -15.60 -14.67
C LEU A 444 -11.61 -14.26 -14.00
N GLN A 445 -12.47 -14.28 -12.97
CA GLN A 445 -12.83 -13.06 -12.25
C GLN A 445 -11.66 -12.47 -11.45
N SER A 446 -10.78 -13.30 -10.89
CA SER A 446 -9.64 -12.84 -10.10
C SER A 446 -8.61 -12.16 -11.00
N LEU A 447 -8.30 -12.77 -12.15
CA LEU A 447 -7.40 -12.17 -13.15
C LEU A 447 -7.97 -10.88 -13.74
N THR A 448 -9.29 -10.85 -13.98
CA THR A 448 -9.97 -9.64 -14.48
C THR A 448 -9.94 -8.52 -13.44
N LEU A 449 -10.19 -8.83 -12.17
CA LEU A 449 -10.08 -7.85 -11.09
C LEU A 449 -8.65 -7.30 -10.98
N TRP A 450 -7.64 -8.19 -10.97
CA TRP A 450 -6.24 -7.76 -10.91
C TRP A 450 -5.85 -6.88 -12.09
N ARG A 451 -6.34 -7.20 -13.30
CA ARG A 451 -6.17 -6.35 -14.49
C ARG A 451 -6.71 -4.95 -14.27
N GLU A 452 -7.93 -4.79 -13.75
CA GLU A 452 -8.53 -3.48 -13.49
C GLU A 452 -7.77 -2.71 -12.39
N ILE A 453 -7.38 -3.37 -11.29
CA ILE A 453 -6.56 -2.76 -10.23
C ILE A 453 -5.25 -2.22 -10.80
N LEU A 454 -4.54 -3.02 -11.61
CA LEU A 454 -3.28 -2.63 -12.22
C LEU A 454 -3.45 -1.53 -13.28
N HIS A 455 -4.61 -1.49 -13.95
CA HIS A 455 -4.95 -0.45 -14.90
C HIS A 455 -5.04 0.94 -14.24
N ASP A 456 -5.63 0.97 -13.03
CA ASP A 456 -5.86 2.16 -12.21
C ASP A 456 -4.78 2.36 -11.11
N MET A 457 -3.68 1.61 -11.16
CA MET A 457 -2.67 1.57 -10.08
C MET A 457 -2.10 2.95 -9.71
N PHE A 458 -1.81 3.82 -10.68
CA PHE A 458 -1.27 5.16 -10.39
C PHE A 458 -2.31 6.05 -9.68
N HIS A 459 -3.58 5.90 -10.03
CA HIS A 459 -4.67 6.61 -9.36
C HIS A 459 -4.85 6.06 -7.94
N LEU A 460 -4.92 4.74 -7.77
CA LEU A 460 -4.97 4.08 -6.46
C LEU A 460 -3.81 4.50 -5.57
N TRP A 461 -2.57 4.58 -6.09
CA TRP A 461 -1.41 5.02 -5.32
C TRP A 461 -1.54 6.47 -4.84
N THR A 462 -2.05 7.36 -5.70
CA THR A 462 -2.29 8.76 -5.35
C THR A 462 -3.33 8.88 -4.23
N LEU A 463 -4.39 8.08 -4.28
CA LEU A 463 -5.41 8.03 -3.22
C LEU A 463 -4.86 7.41 -1.94
N ALA A 464 -4.07 6.35 -2.04
CA ALA A 464 -3.44 5.68 -0.91
C ALA A 464 -2.52 6.63 -0.14
N GLU A 465 -1.66 7.38 -0.83
CA GLU A 465 -0.88 8.43 -0.16
C GLU A 465 -1.77 9.53 0.43
N GLY A 466 -2.84 9.91 -0.26
CA GLY A 466 -3.78 10.91 0.23
C GLY A 466 -4.60 10.47 1.45
N ASP A 467 -4.73 9.16 1.70
CA ASP A 467 -5.28 8.60 2.93
C ASP A 467 -4.19 8.50 4.01
N LEU A 468 -3.00 7.99 3.66
CA LEU A 468 -1.87 7.86 4.59
C LEU A 468 -1.45 9.19 5.21
N LEU A 469 -1.39 10.25 4.40
CA LEU A 469 -0.98 11.60 4.77
C LEU A 469 -2.15 12.49 5.20
N SER A 470 -3.33 11.92 5.45
CA SER A 470 -4.51 12.68 5.88
C SER A 470 -4.33 13.22 7.29
N GLU A 471 -4.53 14.53 7.46
CA GLU A 471 -4.51 15.19 8.78
C GLU A 471 -5.73 14.79 9.64
N ASN A 472 -6.82 14.38 9.00
CA ASN A 472 -8.10 14.11 9.66
C ASN A 472 -8.25 12.66 10.12
N VAL A 473 -7.42 11.74 9.62
CA VAL A 473 -7.55 10.30 9.87
C VAL A 473 -6.23 9.80 10.47
N PRO A 474 -6.07 9.79 11.80
CA PRO A 474 -4.84 9.33 12.44
C PRO A 474 -4.70 7.81 12.35
N TYR A 475 -3.46 7.32 12.41
CA TYR A 475 -3.18 5.89 12.56
C TYR A 475 -3.12 5.49 14.04
N ARG A 476 -3.32 4.20 14.32
CA ARG A 476 -3.10 3.57 15.63
C ARG A 476 -2.05 2.47 15.48
N LEU A 477 -1.01 2.52 16.32
CA LEU A 477 0.00 1.47 16.35
C LEU A 477 -0.55 0.29 17.16
N ARG A 478 -0.78 -0.86 16.51
CA ARG A 478 -1.36 -2.05 17.16
C ARG A 478 -0.69 -3.32 16.65
N ASP A 479 -0.57 -4.32 17.53
CA ASP A 479 -0.23 -5.67 17.08
C ASP A 479 -1.46 -6.27 16.39
N THR A 480 -1.25 -6.70 15.15
CA THR A 480 -2.29 -7.25 14.27
C THR A 480 -2.31 -8.78 14.26
N GLY A 481 -1.43 -9.42 15.05
CA GLY A 481 -1.13 -10.85 14.94
C GLY A 481 -0.13 -11.17 13.81
N GLN A 482 0.14 -10.20 12.92
CA GLN A 482 1.20 -10.23 11.91
C GLN A 482 2.40 -9.35 12.31
N GLY A 483 2.44 -8.90 13.57
CA GLY A 483 3.39 -7.92 14.08
C GLY A 483 2.75 -6.55 14.30
N LEU A 484 3.59 -5.64 14.78
CA LEU A 484 3.21 -4.28 15.12
C LEU A 484 3.06 -3.45 13.85
N ASN A 485 1.83 -2.98 13.58
CA ASN A 485 1.51 -2.24 12.36
C ASN A 485 0.81 -0.90 12.69
N ARG A 486 1.04 0.08 11.82
CA ARG A 486 0.29 1.34 11.81
C ARG A 486 -1.06 1.09 11.13
N VAL A 487 -2.10 0.89 11.92
CA VAL A 487 -3.46 0.64 11.44
C VAL A 487 -4.16 1.97 11.17
N GLN A 488 -4.60 2.21 9.93
CA GLN A 488 -5.23 3.47 9.51
C GLN A 488 -6.32 3.21 8.47
N ALA A 489 -7.50 3.79 8.69
CA ALA A 489 -8.59 3.75 7.72
C ALA A 489 -8.18 4.48 6.42
N ALA A 490 -8.57 3.92 5.27
CA ALA A 490 -8.26 4.49 3.95
C ALA A 490 -9.53 4.65 3.10
N PRO A 491 -10.40 5.64 3.42
CA PRO A 491 -11.72 5.75 2.82
C PRO A 491 -11.69 6.15 1.34
N LYS A 492 -10.67 6.87 0.85
CA LYS A 492 -10.58 7.21 -0.58
C LYS A 492 -10.17 5.98 -1.38
N THR A 493 -9.17 5.26 -0.90
CA THR A 493 -8.65 4.04 -1.51
C THR A 493 -9.69 2.93 -1.50
N SER A 494 -10.37 2.75 -0.37
CA SER A 494 -11.46 1.78 -0.23
C SER A 494 -12.60 2.04 -1.22
N ARG A 495 -13.10 3.28 -1.32
CA ARG A 495 -14.16 3.63 -2.28
C ARG A 495 -13.77 3.35 -3.74
N MET A 496 -12.55 3.70 -4.12
CA MET A 496 -12.04 3.41 -5.47
C MET A 496 -11.96 1.89 -5.73
N MET A 497 -11.52 1.12 -4.72
CA MET A 497 -11.46 -0.33 -4.84
C MET A 497 -12.84 -0.97 -5.00
N HIS A 498 -13.86 -0.48 -4.29
CA HIS A 498 -15.24 -0.91 -4.48
C HIS A 498 -15.77 -0.53 -5.87
N ALA A 499 -15.44 0.65 -6.40
CA ALA A 499 -15.80 1.04 -7.76
C ALA A 499 -15.16 0.11 -8.82
N ILE A 500 -13.88 -0.25 -8.65
CA ILE A 500 -13.17 -1.22 -9.50
C ILE A 500 -13.83 -2.60 -9.42
N LEU A 501 -14.14 -3.07 -8.20
CA LEU A 501 -14.80 -4.36 -7.99
C LEU A 501 -16.16 -4.41 -8.69
N ASN A 502 -16.98 -3.37 -8.53
CA ASN A 502 -18.28 -3.23 -9.18
C ASN A 502 -18.14 -3.25 -10.71
N ARG A 503 -17.12 -2.58 -11.27
CA ARG A 503 -16.82 -2.61 -12.71
C ARG A 503 -16.48 -4.02 -13.18
N ALA A 504 -15.63 -4.73 -12.44
CA ALA A 504 -15.24 -6.11 -12.75
C ALA A 504 -16.44 -7.07 -12.67
N GLN A 505 -17.26 -6.97 -11.62
CA GLN A 505 -18.48 -7.77 -11.46
C GLN A 505 -19.46 -7.57 -12.61
N ARG A 506 -19.72 -6.31 -13.03
CA ARG A 506 -20.58 -6.02 -14.19
C ARG A 506 -20.03 -6.60 -15.49
N ALA A 507 -18.71 -6.59 -15.67
CA ALA A 507 -18.09 -7.11 -16.90
C ALA A 507 -18.20 -8.64 -17.02
N ILE A 508 -18.24 -9.37 -15.89
CA ILE A 508 -18.24 -10.84 -15.86
C ILE A 508 -19.66 -11.41 -15.70
N GLY A 509 -20.55 -10.69 -15.02
CA GLY A 509 -21.97 -11.02 -14.84
C GLY A 509 -22.27 -11.98 -13.68
N ALA A 510 -21.35 -12.86 -13.29
CA ALA A 510 -21.48 -13.74 -12.13
C ALA A 510 -20.22 -13.67 -11.24
N TRP A 511 -20.41 -13.67 -9.92
CA TRP A 511 -19.33 -13.55 -8.94
C TRP A 511 -19.26 -14.78 -8.02
N VAL A 512 -18.06 -15.31 -7.82
CA VAL A 512 -17.80 -16.48 -6.96
C VAL A 512 -16.88 -16.08 -5.80
N GLY A 513 -17.22 -16.46 -4.57
CA GLY A 513 -16.41 -16.11 -3.38
C GLY A 513 -16.80 -14.76 -2.78
N SER A 514 -16.04 -14.32 -1.78
CA SER A 514 -16.38 -13.10 -1.02
C SER A 514 -15.98 -11.84 -1.79
N SER A 515 -16.79 -10.80 -1.63
CA SER A 515 -16.56 -9.44 -2.14
C SER A 515 -15.88 -8.54 -1.10
N VAL A 516 -15.62 -9.05 0.11
CA VAL A 516 -15.01 -8.28 1.21
C VAL A 516 -13.61 -7.81 0.82
N ILE A 517 -13.39 -6.51 0.99
CA ILE A 517 -12.11 -5.82 0.80
C ILE A 517 -11.61 -5.40 2.18
N HIS A 518 -10.45 -5.91 2.59
CA HIS A 518 -9.81 -5.51 3.84
C HIS A 518 -9.02 -4.23 3.63
N MET A 519 -9.23 -3.23 4.50
CA MET A 519 -8.53 -1.95 4.43
C MET A 519 -8.59 -1.23 5.78
N GLY A 520 -7.43 -0.94 6.36
CA GLY A 520 -7.35 -0.27 7.67
C GLY A 520 -7.69 -1.18 8.84
N ASP A 521 -7.48 -2.49 8.70
CA ASP A 521 -7.82 -3.51 9.69
C ASP A 521 -6.63 -4.44 10.02
N HIS A 522 -6.86 -5.56 10.71
CA HIS A 522 -5.77 -6.49 11.07
C HIS A 522 -5.22 -7.30 9.89
N ASN A 523 -5.96 -7.41 8.78
CA ASN A 523 -5.55 -8.15 7.58
C ASN A 523 -4.76 -7.25 6.62
N VAL A 524 -5.24 -6.02 6.43
CA VAL A 524 -4.60 -4.99 5.61
C VAL A 524 -4.53 -3.70 6.44
N PRO A 525 -3.45 -3.49 7.22
CA PRO A 525 -3.35 -2.41 8.21
C PRO A 525 -3.53 -1.00 7.68
N ASN A 526 -3.08 -0.73 6.46
CA ASN A 526 -3.16 0.61 5.88
C ASN A 526 -3.06 0.53 4.35
N ALA A 527 -3.27 1.67 3.70
CA ALA A 527 -3.24 1.77 2.24
C ALA A 527 -1.88 1.45 1.62
N LEU A 528 -0.77 1.58 2.36
CA LEU A 528 0.56 1.20 1.88
C LEU A 528 0.66 -0.31 1.67
N MET A 529 0.20 -1.08 2.67
CA MET A 529 0.19 -2.55 2.59
C MET A 529 -0.72 -3.04 1.47
N PHE A 530 -1.86 -2.38 1.26
CA PHE A 530 -2.75 -2.65 0.14
C PHE A 530 -2.04 -2.47 -1.21
N ILE A 531 -1.42 -1.31 -1.44
CA ILE A 531 -0.74 -1.01 -2.69
C ILE A 531 0.44 -1.95 -2.94
N ASP A 532 1.25 -2.21 -1.91
CA ASP A 532 2.39 -3.13 -2.03
C ASP A 532 1.93 -4.53 -2.45
N LYS A 533 0.84 -5.03 -1.85
CA LYS A 533 0.24 -6.32 -2.18
C LYS A 533 -0.11 -6.43 -3.67
N TYR A 534 -0.88 -5.49 -4.22
CA TYR A 534 -1.29 -5.58 -5.63
C TYR A 534 -0.16 -5.23 -6.62
N SER A 535 0.85 -4.48 -6.20
CA SER A 535 2.05 -4.24 -7.02
C SER A 535 2.85 -5.52 -7.33
N GLN A 536 2.61 -6.60 -6.57
CA GLN A 536 3.31 -7.87 -6.74
C GLN A 536 2.66 -8.81 -7.77
N VAL A 537 1.43 -8.53 -8.23
CA VAL A 537 0.70 -9.41 -9.17
C VAL A 537 1.53 -9.75 -10.40
N TYR A 538 2.14 -8.74 -11.02
CA TYR A 538 2.91 -8.95 -12.23
C TYR A 538 4.16 -9.81 -11.98
N ARG A 539 4.75 -9.74 -10.77
CA ARG A 539 5.90 -10.59 -10.42
C ARG A 539 5.52 -12.06 -10.43
N ILE A 540 4.27 -12.39 -10.12
CA ILE A 540 3.76 -13.76 -10.18
C ILE A 540 3.46 -14.17 -11.63
N LEU A 541 2.73 -13.34 -12.37
CA LEU A 541 2.19 -13.71 -13.68
C LEU A 541 3.21 -13.58 -14.83
N LEU A 542 4.08 -12.57 -14.78
CA LEU A 542 5.05 -12.30 -15.86
C LEU A 542 6.03 -13.48 -16.06
N PRO A 543 6.60 -14.12 -15.02
CA PRO A 543 7.46 -15.28 -15.20
C PRO A 543 6.75 -16.44 -15.87
N ILE A 544 5.50 -16.72 -15.46
CA ILE A 544 4.70 -17.77 -16.08
C ILE A 544 4.48 -17.45 -17.57
N CYS A 545 4.10 -16.21 -17.88
CA CYS A 545 3.94 -15.75 -19.26
C CYS A 545 5.23 -15.88 -20.08
N ASN A 546 6.38 -15.49 -19.51
CA ASN A 546 7.68 -15.55 -20.17
C ASN A 546 8.10 -17.00 -20.45
N THR A 547 7.95 -17.89 -19.46
CA THR A 547 8.20 -19.33 -19.62
C THR A 547 7.34 -19.88 -20.76
N LEU A 548 6.02 -19.62 -20.74
CA LEU A 548 5.10 -20.13 -21.75
C LEU A 548 5.45 -19.65 -23.17
N SER A 549 5.84 -18.38 -23.34
CA SER A 549 6.25 -17.85 -24.65
C SER A 549 7.57 -18.42 -25.17
N GLN A 550 8.46 -18.90 -24.29
CA GLN A 550 9.76 -19.45 -24.67
C GLN A 550 9.75 -20.96 -24.93
N ILE A 551 8.74 -21.69 -24.45
CA ILE A 551 8.61 -23.15 -24.68
C ILE A 551 8.77 -23.54 -26.16
N PRO A 552 8.15 -22.85 -27.15
CA PRO A 552 8.33 -23.18 -28.56
C PRO A 552 9.79 -23.05 -29.03
N SER A 553 10.52 -22.06 -28.53
CA SER A 553 11.93 -21.85 -28.87
C SER A 553 12.83 -22.92 -28.22
N LEU A 554 12.51 -23.37 -27.00
CA LEU A 554 13.22 -24.50 -26.38
C LEU A 554 13.10 -25.78 -27.22
N ALA A 555 11.92 -26.01 -27.80
CA ALA A 555 11.67 -27.15 -28.66
C ALA A 555 12.42 -27.06 -30.01
N GLU A 556 13.09 -25.97 -30.37
CA GLU A 556 13.99 -25.93 -31.54
C GLU A 556 15.22 -26.83 -31.34
N ASN A 557 15.65 -27.02 -30.09
CA ASN A 557 16.71 -27.96 -29.75
C ASN A 557 16.15 -29.41 -29.70
N PRO A 558 16.66 -30.34 -30.53
CA PRO A 558 16.13 -31.71 -30.60
C PRO A 558 16.17 -32.47 -29.26
N ALA A 559 17.20 -32.25 -28.43
CA ALA A 559 17.33 -32.94 -27.15
C ALA A 559 16.26 -32.46 -26.15
N LEU A 560 15.98 -31.15 -26.11
CA LEU A 560 14.94 -30.58 -25.27
C LEU A 560 13.55 -30.92 -25.78
N ARG A 561 13.37 -31.00 -27.11
CA ARG A 561 12.11 -31.47 -27.71
C ARG A 561 11.78 -32.89 -27.26
N SER A 562 12.72 -33.83 -27.36
CA SER A 562 12.52 -35.21 -26.87
C SER A 562 12.13 -35.22 -25.41
N TYR A 563 12.87 -34.50 -24.55
CA TYR A 563 12.52 -34.39 -23.13
C TYR A 563 11.09 -33.88 -22.90
N ILE A 564 10.65 -32.87 -23.65
CA ILE A 564 9.30 -32.31 -23.52
C ILE A 564 8.23 -33.30 -24.00
N GLU A 565 8.47 -33.97 -25.13
CA GLU A 565 7.58 -34.96 -25.71
C GLU A 565 7.47 -36.22 -24.83
N ASP A 566 8.56 -36.67 -24.22
CA ASP A 566 8.60 -37.85 -23.36
C ASP A 566 7.84 -37.62 -22.04
N GLU A 567 8.00 -36.45 -21.41
CA GLU A 567 7.37 -36.13 -20.12
C GLU A 567 5.92 -35.61 -20.25
N TRP A 568 5.64 -34.78 -21.27
CA TRP A 568 4.36 -34.06 -21.42
C TRP A 568 3.63 -34.32 -22.74
N GLY A 569 4.21 -35.10 -23.66
CA GLY A 569 3.62 -35.45 -24.95
C GLY A 569 3.75 -34.37 -26.02
N SER A 570 3.76 -33.09 -25.67
CA SER A 570 3.94 -31.97 -26.59
C SER A 570 4.29 -30.68 -25.86
N THR A 571 4.77 -29.67 -26.61
CA THR A 571 4.95 -28.31 -26.09
C THR A 571 3.64 -27.73 -25.55
N GLU A 572 2.53 -27.98 -26.23
CA GLU A 572 1.20 -27.56 -25.78
C GLU A 572 0.78 -28.30 -24.50
N GLY A 573 1.08 -29.60 -24.41
CA GLY A 573 0.83 -30.41 -23.22
C GLY A 573 1.55 -29.87 -21.98
N LEU A 574 2.81 -29.45 -22.13
CA LEU A 574 3.58 -28.80 -21.09
C LEU A 574 2.97 -27.44 -20.68
N SER A 575 2.59 -26.60 -21.66
CA SER A 575 1.91 -25.33 -21.40
C SER A 575 0.59 -25.53 -20.64
N ARG A 576 -0.22 -26.50 -21.05
CA ARG A 576 -1.48 -26.86 -20.38
C ARG A 576 -1.25 -27.37 -18.96
N GLU A 577 -0.19 -28.14 -18.70
CA GLU A 577 0.14 -28.63 -17.35
C GLU A 577 0.51 -27.49 -16.40
N ILE A 578 1.39 -26.58 -16.83
CA ILE A 578 1.78 -25.38 -16.05
C ILE A 578 0.54 -24.54 -15.72
N LEU A 579 -0.28 -24.24 -16.74
CA LEU A 579 -1.48 -23.43 -16.58
C LEU A 579 -2.52 -24.11 -15.69
N ALA A 580 -2.75 -25.42 -15.85
CA ALA A 580 -3.71 -26.16 -15.04
C ALA A 580 -3.28 -26.21 -13.56
N ASP A 581 -1.98 -26.39 -13.29
CA ASP A 581 -1.47 -26.38 -11.91
C ASP A 581 -1.62 -24.99 -11.27
N PHE A 582 -1.27 -23.92 -12.00
CA PHE A 582 -1.44 -22.54 -11.51
C PHE A 582 -2.91 -22.17 -11.32
N PHE A 583 -3.80 -22.47 -12.27
CA PHE A 583 -5.23 -22.14 -12.16
C PHE A 583 -5.96 -22.95 -11.08
N ARG A 584 -5.47 -24.13 -10.73
CA ARG A 584 -5.96 -24.87 -9.56
C ARG A 584 -5.38 -24.27 -8.28
N HIS A 585 -4.06 -24.28 -8.15
CA HIS A 585 -3.37 -24.11 -6.86
C HIS A 585 -2.92 -22.68 -6.55
N GLY A 586 -2.89 -21.80 -7.55
CA GLY A 586 -2.74 -20.36 -7.35
C GLY A 586 -4.03 -19.67 -6.87
N PHE A 587 -5.16 -20.40 -6.86
CA PHE A 587 -6.49 -19.87 -6.53
C PHE A 587 -7.30 -20.85 -5.66
N ASP A 588 -6.65 -21.58 -4.75
CA ASP A 588 -7.28 -22.64 -3.94
C ASP A 588 -7.48 -22.30 -2.45
N GLY A 589 -7.20 -21.05 -2.07
CA GLY A 589 -7.28 -20.58 -0.68
C GLY A 589 -6.11 -21.00 0.21
N SER A 590 -5.08 -21.64 -0.34
CA SER A 590 -3.85 -21.95 0.39
C SER A 590 -3.08 -20.67 0.79
N GLY A 591 -2.18 -20.80 1.76
CA GLY A 591 -1.37 -19.69 2.30
C GLY A 591 -2.00 -18.86 3.41
N ALA A 592 -3.33 -18.95 3.64
CA ALA A 592 -3.98 -18.24 4.73
C ALA A 592 -3.63 -18.81 6.12
N GLY A 593 -3.61 -17.98 7.17
CA GLY A 593 -3.35 -18.43 8.56
C GLY A 593 -4.45 -19.34 9.09
N ASN A 594 -5.72 -18.99 8.84
CA ASN A 594 -6.89 -19.63 9.44
C ASN A 594 -7.92 -20.07 8.38
N TYR A 595 -8.94 -20.84 8.79
CA TYR A 595 -10.02 -21.29 7.88
C TYR A 595 -11.02 -20.16 7.53
N PHE A 596 -11.20 -19.19 8.43
CA PHE A 596 -12.03 -18.00 8.18
C PHE A 596 -11.39 -17.03 7.18
N ASP A 597 -10.06 -16.89 7.23
CA ASP A 597 -9.28 -16.08 6.30
C ASP A 597 -8.90 -16.83 5.02
N ALA A 598 -9.52 -17.99 4.75
CA ALA A 598 -9.15 -18.92 3.69
C ALA A 598 -9.49 -18.38 2.28
N GLY A 599 -8.79 -17.33 1.87
CA GLY A 599 -8.53 -16.95 0.47
C GLY A 599 -9.74 -16.55 -0.38
N SER A 600 -10.95 -16.49 0.19
CA SER A 600 -12.18 -16.19 -0.55
C SER A 600 -12.44 -14.70 -0.69
N CYS A 601 -11.97 -13.88 0.25
CA CYS A 601 -12.00 -12.42 0.15
C CYS A 601 -11.11 -11.92 -0.98
N ILE A 602 -11.31 -10.67 -1.38
CA ILE A 602 -10.60 -10.07 -2.52
C ILE A 602 -9.09 -10.15 -2.32
N ASP A 603 -8.65 -9.78 -1.13
CA ASP A 603 -7.24 -9.79 -0.75
C ASP A 603 -6.69 -11.20 -0.55
N GLY A 604 -7.54 -12.14 -0.13
CA GLY A 604 -7.17 -13.54 0.09
C GLY A 604 -6.78 -14.29 -1.19
N ARG A 605 -7.30 -13.87 -2.35
CA ARG A 605 -7.01 -14.48 -3.66
C ARG A 605 -5.54 -14.44 -4.01
N LEU A 606 -4.85 -13.33 -3.69
CA LEU A 606 -3.43 -13.17 -4.00
C LEU A 606 -2.54 -14.02 -3.09
N THR A 607 -2.99 -14.31 -1.86
CA THR A 607 -2.24 -15.12 -0.90
C THR A 607 -1.98 -16.53 -1.44
N SER A 608 -2.96 -17.14 -2.12
CA SER A 608 -2.80 -18.47 -2.73
C SER A 608 -1.81 -18.46 -3.89
N ALA A 609 -1.81 -17.40 -4.70
CA ALA A 609 -0.85 -17.25 -5.80
C ALA A 609 0.59 -17.11 -5.27
N TRP A 610 0.78 -16.39 -4.16
CA TRP A 610 2.06 -16.33 -3.45
C TRP A 610 2.50 -17.68 -2.90
N ASN A 611 1.58 -18.43 -2.29
CA ASN A 611 1.86 -19.77 -1.81
C ASN A 611 2.20 -20.73 -2.97
N TRP A 612 1.61 -20.55 -4.15
CA TRP A 612 2.01 -21.31 -5.33
C TRP A 612 3.46 -21.02 -5.71
N CYS A 613 3.86 -19.74 -5.74
CA CYS A 613 5.25 -19.34 -6.04
C CYS A 613 6.26 -19.99 -5.09
N SER A 614 5.97 -20.06 -3.78
CA SER A 614 6.86 -20.68 -2.79
C SER A 614 6.95 -22.21 -2.90
N THR A 615 6.11 -22.83 -3.74
CA THR A 615 6.14 -24.28 -4.00
C THR A 615 6.62 -24.62 -5.41
N LEU A 616 6.96 -23.63 -6.24
CA LEU A 616 7.32 -23.82 -7.65
C LEU A 616 8.48 -24.80 -7.81
N GLU A 617 9.51 -24.69 -6.96
CA GLU A 617 10.69 -25.57 -6.94
C GLU A 617 10.36 -27.06 -6.77
N LYS A 618 9.18 -27.38 -6.21
CA LYS A 618 8.71 -28.75 -5.97
C LYS A 618 7.90 -29.30 -7.14
N LYS A 619 7.61 -28.48 -8.15
CA LYS A 619 6.79 -28.85 -9.32
C LYS A 619 7.65 -29.54 -10.37
N ARG A 620 7.08 -30.55 -11.05
CA ARG A 620 7.80 -31.34 -12.08
C ARG A 620 8.29 -30.50 -13.26
N PHE A 621 7.58 -29.42 -13.58
CA PHE A 621 7.94 -28.48 -14.65
C PHE A 621 8.91 -27.37 -14.22
N PHE A 622 9.42 -27.38 -12.98
CA PHE A 622 10.40 -26.39 -12.52
C PHE A 622 11.67 -26.32 -13.38
N PRO A 623 12.25 -27.44 -13.86
CA PRO A 623 13.40 -27.38 -14.76
C PRO A 623 13.14 -26.57 -16.04
N VAL A 624 11.90 -26.56 -16.54
CA VAL A 624 11.51 -25.77 -17.72
C VAL A 624 11.59 -24.28 -17.42
N PHE A 625 11.15 -23.83 -16.23
CA PHE A 625 11.30 -22.44 -15.82
C PHE A 625 12.78 -22.02 -15.86
N LEU A 626 13.68 -22.84 -15.30
CA LEU A 626 15.12 -22.57 -15.33
C LEU A 626 15.68 -22.49 -16.76
N LEU A 627 15.25 -23.41 -17.65
CA LEU A 627 15.66 -23.42 -19.05
C LEU A 627 15.19 -22.18 -19.83
N THR A 628 14.08 -21.56 -19.42
CA THR A 628 13.57 -20.29 -19.98
C THR A 628 14.17 -19.04 -19.35
N GLY A 629 15.20 -19.18 -18.50
CA GLY A 629 15.90 -18.06 -17.86
C GLY A 629 15.22 -17.53 -16.59
N PHE A 630 14.36 -18.32 -15.94
CA PHE A 630 13.79 -17.96 -14.64
C PHE A 630 14.85 -17.98 -13.54
N ILE A 631 15.02 -16.86 -12.84
CA ILE A 631 15.97 -16.72 -11.73
C ILE A 631 15.24 -16.71 -10.38
N GLY A 632 14.04 -16.14 -10.32
CA GLY A 632 13.23 -16.06 -9.11
C GLY A 632 12.08 -15.07 -9.29
N PHE A 633 11.19 -14.95 -8.30
CA PHE A 633 10.04 -14.04 -8.37
C PHE A 633 10.37 -12.59 -7.94
N ASP A 634 11.64 -12.31 -7.62
CA ASP A 634 12.07 -11.05 -7.03
C ASP A 634 12.23 -9.89 -8.01
N GLY A 635 11.88 -10.03 -9.29
CA GLY A 635 11.89 -8.91 -10.22
C GLY A 635 13.19 -8.72 -11.02
N GLU A 636 14.14 -9.64 -10.90
CA GLU A 636 15.37 -9.65 -11.71
C GLU A 636 15.14 -10.55 -12.92
N TRP A 637 14.88 -9.94 -14.08
CA TRP A 637 14.58 -10.63 -15.35
C TRP A 637 15.47 -10.11 -16.48
#